data_AF-A0A7S0HHN2-F1
#
_entry.id   AF-A0A7S0HHN2-F1
#
_cell.length_a   1.000
_cell.length_b   1.000
_cell.length_c   1.000
_cell.angle_alpha   90.00
_cell.angle_beta   90.00
_cell.angle_gamma   90.00
#
_symmetry.space_group_name_H-M   'P 1'
#
loop_
_entity.id
_entity.type
_entity.pdbx_description
1 polymer ?
#
loop_
_entity_poly.entity_id
_entity_poly.type
_entity_poly.pdbx_seq_one_letter_code
_entity_poly.pdbx_strand_id
1 'polypeptide(L)'
;GNLGSQAKLCVRILELFFSGALLMDEVDLVLHPLKSELNFPIGKKEPLDLTETNAGKGFRWEIPYHLLDALFYATSGSMSVPLHGSAEADKVLREMQVVIEEGTNLRVLQRTPHLVLLSRRFYNEKIRPILIRWAVFWFSMQRKSGVEDSHIISYLSVEKSSSEGNSRFSRIGINVEKVDDEVFKMLNLCHELIHSVIPFVLAKIDRVSYGLLSLEQIEREKSAEFLVPKSRSITAVPFVGKDVPSERSEFAHPDIVISLTILAFRYEGLRHYELKDLLKALQQSMFDEEGPFAKRPSSRQFVEWVYLAGGVVRGISREEHQKMLQVPGVRKQSNDSVEVWPLRLIDFDDSEQFEPLFKLLHRLPQLIHSYLHNTIFPDVLKHQAMKLSASGQELGGDMLFKRRLGFSGTPSELLPLELGKCRYDRGTDGKLQHVLTDPKVVSFKMIESPWSVRSLLDLIAGSSDPQYHALIDTGALITGMTNLEVASYLIEAGLQWAEGVVFLDELDRKMILLRDGHKVVPLNQCDIHKARRFAFYDQVHTTGMDIQHCLNARAVLTLGKDMTFRDYAQGAYRMRGIGMGQTIQLFVIPEVQQLINDNLRSVQSQKSNEEKLSLLERVSAWLVINSMRSEKVQFNMLCEQNMRNVWRKNAFNFLVWRCNDVGTTDSDKKLVRCIDAFLERLDFQIESEIPRERTFSERLADMHRQNDDLLERDEERQQVNHIKKIATWTDEKSEEKLVQLPESEFIEERNLSAEQEQEQE
;
A
#
# COMPACT_ATOMS: atom_id res chain seq x y z
N GLY A 1 -14.08 -40.07 1.79
CA GLY A 1 -14.09 -38.90 0.90
C GLY A 1 -13.27 -39.18 -0.34
N ASN A 2 -13.65 -38.59 -1.48
CA ASN A 2 -13.09 -38.75 -2.84
C ASN A 2 -11.63 -38.25 -3.00
N LEU A 3 -10.89 -37.98 -1.92
CA LEU A 3 -9.57 -37.32 -1.96
C LEU A 3 -8.51 -38.14 -2.69
N GLY A 4 -8.44 -39.46 -2.46
CA GLY A 4 -7.47 -40.31 -3.14
C GLY A 4 -7.71 -40.41 -4.65
N SER A 5 -8.97 -40.42 -5.09
CA SER A 5 -9.34 -40.38 -6.51
C SER A 5 -9.10 -39.00 -7.13
N GLN A 6 -9.32 -37.91 -6.40
CA GLN A 6 -8.94 -36.56 -6.82
C GLN A 6 -7.42 -36.42 -6.99
N ALA A 7 -6.62 -36.91 -6.03
CA ALA A 7 -5.15 -36.91 -6.13
C ALA A 7 -4.66 -37.66 -7.37
N LYS A 8 -5.23 -38.84 -7.65
CA LYS A 8 -4.95 -39.59 -8.90
C LYS A 8 -5.30 -38.80 -10.16
N LEU A 9 -6.42 -38.09 -10.15
CA LEU A 9 -6.82 -37.23 -11.26
C LEU A 9 -5.82 -36.07 -11.45
N CYS A 10 -5.39 -35.42 -10.37
CA CYS A 10 -4.37 -34.37 -10.43
C CYS A 10 -3.06 -34.89 -11.01
N VAL A 11 -2.59 -36.08 -10.62
CA VAL A 11 -1.39 -36.70 -11.21
C VAL A 11 -1.55 -36.92 -12.71
N ARG A 12 -2.72 -37.39 -13.17
CA ARG A 12 -3.00 -37.53 -14.61
C ARG A 12 -3.00 -36.20 -15.37
N ILE A 13 -3.45 -35.12 -14.72
CA ILE A 13 -3.36 -33.76 -15.30
C ILE A 13 -1.90 -33.33 -15.40
N LEU A 14 -1.10 -33.56 -14.36
CA LEU A 14 0.34 -33.25 -14.36
C LEU A 14 1.10 -34.02 -15.44
N GLU A 15 0.76 -35.28 -15.72
CA GLU A 15 1.34 -36.04 -16.83
C GLU A 15 1.13 -35.34 -18.19
N LEU A 16 -0.04 -34.71 -18.40
CA LEU A 16 -0.28 -33.90 -19.60
C LEU A 16 0.66 -32.70 -19.63
N PHE A 17 0.83 -31.99 -18.51
CA PHE A 17 1.72 -30.82 -18.43
C PHE A 17 3.19 -31.19 -18.67
N PHE A 18 3.67 -32.31 -18.11
CA PHE A 18 5.03 -32.80 -18.33
C PHE A 18 5.34 -33.07 -19.80
N SER A 19 4.35 -33.55 -20.55
CA SER A 19 4.48 -33.83 -21.99
C SER A 19 4.33 -32.57 -22.86
N GLY A 20 3.64 -31.56 -22.35
CA GLY A 20 3.30 -30.32 -23.04
C GLY A 20 4.46 -29.31 -23.18
N ALA A 21 4.13 -28.17 -23.77
CA ALA A 21 4.99 -26.99 -23.84
C ALA A 21 4.21 -25.77 -23.35
N LEU A 22 4.84 -24.98 -22.46
CA LEU A 22 4.27 -23.74 -21.93
C LEU A 22 4.78 -22.55 -22.76
N LEU A 23 3.85 -21.73 -23.25
CA LEU A 23 4.13 -20.43 -23.84
C LEU A 23 3.64 -19.36 -22.87
N MET A 24 4.53 -18.49 -22.43
CA MET A 24 4.23 -17.38 -21.53
C MET A 24 4.41 -16.05 -22.27
N ASP A 25 3.38 -15.22 -22.25
CA ASP A 25 3.45 -13.81 -22.66
C ASP A 25 3.58 -12.93 -21.41
N GLU A 26 4.21 -11.77 -21.55
CA GLU A 26 4.57 -10.85 -20.45
C GLU A 26 5.20 -11.57 -19.23
N VAL A 27 6.23 -12.37 -19.51
CA VAL A 27 6.91 -13.25 -18.53
C VAL A 27 7.36 -12.53 -17.27
N ASP A 28 7.77 -11.28 -17.39
CA ASP A 28 8.20 -10.43 -16.30
C ASP A 28 7.05 -10.04 -15.34
N LEU A 29 5.80 -10.08 -15.80
CA LEU A 29 4.61 -9.98 -14.95
C LEU A 29 4.20 -11.34 -14.40
N VAL A 30 4.18 -12.38 -15.24
CA VAL A 30 3.75 -13.74 -14.85
C VAL A 30 4.71 -14.40 -13.84
N LEU A 31 6.00 -14.08 -13.92
CA LEU A 31 7.04 -14.59 -13.04
C LEU A 31 7.55 -13.52 -12.06
N HIS A 32 6.78 -12.44 -11.85
CA HIS A 32 7.19 -11.35 -11.00
C HIS A 32 7.37 -11.86 -9.55
N PRO A 33 8.58 -11.80 -8.96
CA PRO A 33 8.86 -12.46 -7.68
C PRO A 33 7.96 -12.01 -6.54
N LEU A 34 7.47 -10.77 -6.59
CA LEU A 34 6.58 -10.21 -5.57
C LEU A 34 5.09 -10.32 -5.93
N LYS A 35 4.70 -10.48 -7.20
CA LYS A 35 3.27 -10.38 -7.58
C LYS A 35 2.65 -11.72 -7.96
N SER A 36 3.48 -12.74 -8.17
CA SER A 36 3.06 -14.04 -8.67
C SER A 36 3.11 -15.12 -7.59
N GLU A 37 2.86 -14.76 -6.32
CA GLU A 37 2.78 -15.71 -5.21
C GLU A 37 1.31 -16.01 -4.85
N LEU A 38 0.95 -17.29 -4.92
CA LEU A 38 -0.34 -17.79 -4.47
C LEU A 38 -0.21 -18.30 -3.04
N ASN A 39 -1.14 -17.90 -2.18
CA ASN A 39 -1.11 -18.22 -0.77
C ASN A 39 -2.46 -18.76 -0.32
N PHE A 40 -2.46 -19.96 0.25
CA PHE A 40 -3.66 -20.62 0.76
C PHE A 40 -3.51 -20.83 2.27
N PRO A 41 -3.99 -19.88 3.09
CA PRO A 41 -4.02 -20.02 4.55
C PRO A 41 -4.85 -21.25 4.97
N ILE A 42 -4.27 -22.11 5.80
CA ILE A 42 -4.91 -23.36 6.26
C ILE A 42 -4.92 -23.47 7.78
N GLY A 43 -5.88 -24.22 8.30
CA GLY A 43 -6.03 -24.47 9.73
C GLY A 43 -6.95 -23.48 10.43
N LYS A 44 -6.89 -23.44 11.77
CA LYS A 44 -7.79 -22.62 12.59
C LYS A 44 -7.32 -21.17 12.62
N LYS A 45 -8.28 -20.23 12.60
CA LYS A 45 -8.03 -18.81 12.86
C LYS A 45 -7.77 -18.55 14.35
N GLU A 46 -6.62 -17.95 14.65
CA GLU A 46 -6.16 -17.58 15.99
C GLU A 46 -6.04 -16.05 16.11
N PRO A 47 -6.35 -15.47 17.29
CA PRO A 47 -6.16 -14.03 17.51
C PRO A 47 -4.68 -13.65 17.42
N LEU A 48 -4.40 -12.41 17.02
CA LEU A 48 -3.05 -11.86 17.10
C LEU A 48 -2.64 -11.59 18.55
N ASP A 49 -1.33 -11.61 18.82
CA ASP A 49 -0.78 -11.13 20.09
C ASP A 49 -1.28 -9.72 20.42
N LEU A 50 -1.47 -9.43 21.72
CA LEU A 50 -1.98 -8.15 22.24
C LEU A 50 -3.42 -7.79 21.79
N THR A 51 -4.18 -8.74 21.23
CA THR A 51 -5.63 -8.57 20.98
C THR A 51 -6.42 -8.63 22.28
N GLU A 52 -6.09 -9.56 23.16
CA GLU A 52 -6.60 -9.65 24.52
C GLU A 52 -5.41 -9.67 25.47
N THR A 53 -5.39 -8.77 26.44
CA THR A 53 -4.32 -8.64 27.45
C THR A 53 -4.95 -8.61 28.84
N ASN A 54 -4.14 -8.83 29.87
CA ASN A 54 -4.60 -8.70 31.25
C ASN A 54 -4.98 -7.23 31.61
N ALA A 55 -4.45 -6.26 30.87
CA ALA A 55 -4.67 -4.84 31.10
C ALA A 55 -5.82 -4.24 30.27
N GLY A 56 -6.21 -4.87 29.16
CA GLY A 56 -7.21 -4.35 28.24
C GLY A 56 -7.36 -5.18 26.96
N LYS A 57 -8.14 -4.68 26.01
CA LYS A 57 -8.37 -5.33 24.72
C LYS A 57 -7.91 -4.43 23.58
N GLY A 58 -7.43 -5.05 22.50
CA GLY A 58 -7.11 -4.39 21.24
C GLY A 58 -5.80 -3.61 21.19
N PHE A 59 -4.85 -3.86 22.11
CA PHE A 59 -3.58 -3.11 22.15
C PHE A 59 -2.76 -3.26 20.86
N ARG A 60 -2.91 -4.38 20.14
CA ARG A 60 -2.29 -4.59 18.82
C ARG A 60 -2.64 -3.49 17.81
N TRP A 61 -3.86 -2.96 17.82
CA TRP A 61 -4.31 -1.91 16.91
C TRP A 61 -4.44 -0.53 17.56
N GLU A 62 -4.56 -0.44 18.89
CA GLU A 62 -4.58 0.85 19.56
C GLU A 62 -3.23 1.58 19.53
N ILE A 63 -2.11 0.85 19.67
CA ILE A 63 -0.76 1.44 19.61
C ILE A 63 -0.52 2.16 18.27
N PRO A 64 -0.70 1.52 17.09
CA PRO A 64 -0.53 2.21 15.82
C PRO A 64 -1.53 3.36 15.65
N TYR A 65 -2.77 3.22 16.14
CA TYR A 65 -3.77 4.30 16.11
C TYR A 65 -3.29 5.53 16.88
N HIS A 66 -2.82 5.34 18.12
CA HIS A 66 -2.25 6.41 18.95
C HIS A 66 -1.08 7.10 18.26
N LEU A 67 -0.15 6.34 17.69
CA LEU A 67 1.02 6.89 17.00
C LEU A 67 0.63 7.72 15.77
N LEU A 68 -0.27 7.21 14.93
CA LEU A 68 -0.74 7.91 13.72
C LEU A 68 -1.55 9.18 14.06
N ASP A 69 -2.22 9.21 15.21
CA ASP A 69 -3.03 10.35 15.64
C ASP A 69 -2.24 11.65 15.79
N ALA A 70 -0.95 11.58 16.19
CA ALA A 70 -0.08 12.76 16.24
C ALA A 70 0.14 13.37 14.85
N LEU A 71 0.23 12.53 13.82
CA LEU A 71 0.42 12.97 12.43
C LEU A 71 -0.88 13.54 11.86
N PHE A 72 -2.02 12.91 12.16
CA PHE A 72 -3.32 13.48 11.79
C PHE A 72 -3.55 14.83 12.46
N TYR A 73 -3.27 14.96 13.75
CA TYR A 73 -3.37 16.23 14.45
C TYR A 73 -2.53 17.32 13.78
N ALA A 74 -1.29 17.01 13.39
CA ALA A 74 -0.43 17.95 12.69
C ALA A 74 -0.98 18.41 11.32
N THR A 75 -1.86 17.63 10.70
CA THR A 75 -2.47 17.95 9.40
C THR A 75 -3.84 18.61 9.50
N SER A 76 -4.71 18.15 10.41
CA SER A 76 -6.12 18.56 10.49
C SER A 76 -6.50 19.25 11.80
N GLY A 77 -5.59 19.30 12.79
CA GLY A 77 -5.85 19.85 14.12
C GLY A 77 -6.81 19.00 14.97
N SER A 78 -7.09 17.76 14.56
CA SER A 78 -8.02 16.87 15.24
C SER A 78 -7.38 15.51 15.54
N MET A 79 -7.61 15.00 16.74
CA MET A 79 -7.20 13.65 17.18
C MET A 79 -8.38 12.91 17.80
N SER A 80 -8.30 11.59 17.82
CA SER A 80 -9.24 10.70 18.49
C SER A 80 -8.87 10.44 19.95
N VAL A 81 -7.57 10.48 20.29
CA VAL A 81 -7.10 10.17 21.64
C VAL A 81 -7.55 11.21 22.68
N PRO A 82 -7.91 10.78 23.91
CA PRO A 82 -8.45 11.65 24.95
C PRO A 82 -7.34 12.40 25.73
N LEU A 83 -6.36 12.97 25.03
CA LEU A 83 -5.24 13.73 25.63
C LEU A 83 -5.39 15.24 25.53
N HIS A 84 -6.57 15.70 25.10
CA HIS A 84 -6.90 17.12 25.03
C HIS A 84 -6.76 17.79 26.41
N GLY A 85 -6.06 18.93 26.46
CA GLY A 85 -5.88 19.71 27.68
C GLY A 85 -4.64 19.34 28.52
N SER A 86 -3.87 18.32 28.13
CA SER A 86 -2.51 18.13 28.67
C SER A 86 -1.54 19.11 28.00
N ALA A 87 -0.93 19.98 28.79
CA ALA A 87 0.02 20.98 28.28
C ALA A 87 1.26 20.33 27.63
N GLU A 88 1.70 19.19 28.18
CA GLU A 88 2.82 18.40 27.68
C GLU A 88 2.48 17.71 26.37
N ALA A 89 1.29 17.09 26.27
CA ALA A 89 0.81 16.47 25.04
C ALA A 89 0.66 17.53 23.92
N ASP A 90 0.01 18.66 24.23
CA ASP A 90 -0.15 19.78 23.28
C ASP A 90 1.19 20.35 22.82
N LYS A 91 2.22 20.35 23.68
CA LYS A 91 3.57 20.77 23.30
C LYS A 91 4.18 19.82 22.26
N VAL A 92 4.08 18.50 22.47
CA VAL A 92 4.57 17.49 21.53
C VAL A 92 3.83 17.56 20.20
N LEU A 93 2.51 17.73 20.23
CA LEU A 93 1.68 17.85 19.02
C LEU A 93 1.98 19.13 18.23
N ARG A 94 2.20 20.26 18.90
CA ARG A 94 2.65 21.51 18.25
C ARG A 94 4.03 21.36 17.61
N GLU A 95 4.95 20.67 18.28
CA GLU A 95 6.27 20.35 17.72
C GLU A 95 6.15 19.50 16.46
N MET A 96 5.28 18.48 16.46
CA MET A 96 4.97 17.68 15.28
C MET A 96 4.43 18.56 14.14
N GLN A 97 3.48 19.46 14.41
CA GLN A 97 2.92 20.37 13.41
C GLN A 97 3.99 21.25 12.75
N VAL A 98 4.92 21.79 13.55
CA VAL A 98 6.05 22.58 13.03
C VAL A 98 6.96 21.73 12.14
N VAL A 99 7.28 20.50 12.54
CA VAL A 99 8.11 19.58 11.74
C VAL A 99 7.42 19.18 10.44
N ILE A 100 6.12 18.91 10.45
CA ILE A 100 5.37 18.60 9.22
C ILE A 100 5.34 19.80 8.26
N GLU A 101 5.21 21.02 8.79
CA GLU A 101 5.27 22.24 7.99
C GLU A 101 6.67 22.50 7.42
N GLU A 102 7.73 22.29 8.22
CA GLU A 102 9.13 22.35 7.77
C GLU A 102 9.36 21.35 6.63
N GLY A 103 8.95 20.09 6.81
CA GLY A 103 9.11 19.05 5.80
C GLY A 103 8.33 19.31 4.50
N THR A 104 7.15 19.92 4.60
CA THR A 104 6.36 20.35 3.43
C THR A 104 7.11 21.45 2.66
N ASN A 105 7.61 22.47 3.36
CA ASN A 105 8.35 23.58 2.75
C ASN A 105 9.67 23.12 2.11
N LEU A 106 10.32 22.12 2.71
CA LEU A 106 11.51 21.47 2.17
C LEU A 106 11.20 20.46 1.05
N ARG A 107 9.92 20.20 0.75
CA ARG A 107 9.45 19.24 -0.28
C ARG A 107 9.94 17.81 -0.02
N VAL A 108 10.15 17.47 1.25
CA VAL A 108 10.45 16.11 1.73
C VAL A 108 9.21 15.42 2.32
N LEU A 109 8.12 16.17 2.41
CA LEU A 109 6.74 15.72 2.61
C LEU A 109 5.87 16.33 1.53
N GLN A 110 4.91 15.56 1.02
CA GLN A 110 3.87 16.02 0.09
C GLN A 110 2.54 16.13 0.85
N ARG A 111 1.68 17.10 0.50
CA ARG A 111 0.36 17.32 1.14
C ARG A 111 -0.85 16.98 0.26
N THR A 112 -0.66 16.86 -1.04
CA THR A 112 -1.73 16.55 -2.00
C THR A 112 -1.47 15.16 -2.58
N PRO A 113 -2.41 14.20 -2.49
CA PRO A 113 -3.76 14.33 -1.95
C PRO A 113 -3.86 14.40 -0.42
N HIS A 114 -2.86 13.84 0.27
CA HIS A 114 -2.73 13.84 1.73
C HIS A 114 -1.25 13.89 2.11
N LEU A 115 -0.94 13.78 3.40
CA LEU A 115 0.43 13.73 3.89
C LEU A 115 1.13 12.45 3.36
N VAL A 116 2.22 12.62 2.63
CA VAL A 116 3.04 11.51 2.09
C VAL A 116 4.51 11.78 2.39
N LEU A 117 5.20 10.78 2.93
CA LEU A 117 6.63 10.83 3.24
C LEU A 117 7.48 10.58 1.99
N LEU A 118 8.38 11.52 1.67
CA LEU A 118 9.29 11.41 0.54
C LEU A 118 10.75 11.15 0.96
N SER A 119 11.12 11.54 2.19
CA SER A 119 12.50 11.38 2.70
C SER A 119 12.53 10.59 3.99
N ARG A 120 13.04 9.36 3.92
CA ARG A 120 13.27 8.52 5.10
C ARG A 120 14.24 9.16 6.09
N ARG A 121 15.25 9.87 5.58
CA ARG A 121 16.20 10.62 6.40
C ARG A 121 15.49 11.66 7.27
N PHE A 122 14.59 12.44 6.67
CA PHE A 122 13.81 13.44 7.39
C PHE A 122 12.95 12.80 8.49
N TYR A 123 12.28 11.68 8.20
CA TYR A 123 11.54 10.94 9.21
C TYR A 123 12.42 10.52 10.39
N ASN A 124 13.56 9.88 10.11
CA ASN A 124 14.47 9.37 11.14
C ASN A 124 15.05 10.48 12.03
N GLU A 125 15.38 11.63 11.44
CA GLU A 125 16.01 12.77 12.13
C GLU A 125 14.99 13.67 12.86
N LYS A 126 13.76 13.82 12.35
CA LYS A 126 12.81 14.85 12.81
C LYS A 126 11.49 14.30 13.35
N ILE A 127 10.87 13.35 12.65
CA ILE A 127 9.54 12.82 13.03
C ILE A 127 9.67 11.74 14.11
N ARG A 128 10.59 10.80 13.94
CA ARG A 128 10.79 9.65 14.83
C ARG A 128 11.03 10.06 16.30
N PRO A 129 11.91 11.03 16.63
CA PRO A 129 12.11 11.45 18.02
C PRO A 129 10.83 11.97 18.68
N ILE A 130 9.95 12.63 17.92
CA ILE A 130 8.67 13.15 18.40
C ILE A 130 7.69 12.00 18.63
N LEU A 131 7.62 11.03 17.69
CA LEU A 131 6.79 9.83 17.85
C LEU A 131 7.21 8.99 19.06
N ILE A 132 8.50 8.87 19.36
CA ILE A 132 8.99 8.18 20.57
C ILE A 132 8.47 8.85 21.84
N ARG A 133 8.54 10.19 21.91
CA ARG A 133 7.98 10.96 23.03
C ARG A 133 6.46 10.84 23.10
N TRP A 134 5.80 10.77 21.95
CA TRP A 134 4.35 10.56 21.87
C TRP A 134 3.92 9.16 22.36
N ALA A 135 4.73 8.14 22.08
CA ALA A 135 4.52 6.78 22.56
C ALA A 135 4.55 6.68 24.10
N VAL A 136 5.35 7.51 24.78
CA VAL A 136 5.39 7.52 26.25
C VAL A 136 4.00 7.81 26.85
N PHE A 137 3.24 8.75 26.28
CA PHE A 137 1.88 9.03 26.76
C PHE A 137 0.96 7.81 26.68
N TRP A 138 1.12 6.98 25.63
CA TRP A 138 0.39 5.72 25.54
C TRP A 138 0.69 4.82 26.74
N PHE A 139 1.97 4.60 27.05
CA PHE A 139 2.37 3.77 28.19
C PHE A 139 1.91 4.37 29.53
N SER A 140 1.97 5.70 29.70
CA SER A 140 1.45 6.38 30.90
C SER A 140 -0.06 6.19 31.08
N MET A 141 -0.83 6.18 29.98
CA MET A 141 -2.28 5.94 30.01
C MET A 141 -2.61 4.52 30.48
N GLN A 142 -1.77 3.53 30.19
CA GLN A 142 -2.02 2.13 30.59
C GLN A 142 -1.72 1.85 32.08
N ARG A 143 -1.18 2.82 32.84
CA ARG A 143 -0.93 2.81 34.31
C ARG A 143 -0.18 1.59 34.90
N LYS A 144 0.32 0.66 34.08
CA LYS A 144 0.88 -0.65 34.49
C LYS A 144 2.17 -1.08 33.76
N SER A 145 2.89 -0.18 33.08
CA SER A 145 4.12 -0.60 32.37
C SER A 145 5.21 -1.09 33.35
N GLY A 146 5.31 -0.52 34.56
CA GLY A 146 6.41 -0.82 35.48
C GLY A 146 7.80 -0.38 34.97
N VAL A 147 7.84 0.27 33.80
CA VAL A 147 9.04 0.78 33.14
C VAL A 147 8.99 2.30 33.17
N GLU A 148 10.07 2.92 33.64
CA GLU A 148 10.19 4.38 33.67
C GLU A 148 10.26 4.98 32.25
N ASP A 149 9.66 6.16 32.07
CA ASP A 149 9.60 6.86 30.78
C ASP A 149 10.99 7.04 30.12
N SER A 150 12.04 7.27 30.92
CA SER A 150 13.43 7.39 30.47
C SER A 150 13.95 6.11 29.79
N HIS A 151 13.58 4.95 30.33
CA HIS A 151 13.93 3.64 29.78
C HIS A 151 13.12 3.33 28.51
N ILE A 152 11.84 3.70 28.47
CA ILE A 152 10.99 3.56 27.27
C ILE A 152 11.59 4.38 26.12
N ILE A 153 11.91 5.66 26.37
CA ILE A 153 12.54 6.53 25.36
C ILE A 153 13.85 5.94 24.90
N SER A 154 14.70 5.48 25.83
CA SER A 154 16.00 4.89 25.50
C SER A 154 15.85 3.64 24.64
N TYR A 155 14.90 2.76 24.96
CA TYR A 155 14.60 1.55 24.19
C TYR A 155 14.13 1.86 22.78
N LEU A 156 13.11 2.71 22.65
CA LEU A 156 12.53 3.08 21.36
C LEU A 156 13.49 3.92 20.50
N SER A 157 14.53 4.52 21.09
CA SER A 157 15.54 5.30 20.35
C SER A 157 16.63 4.46 19.71
N VAL A 158 16.78 3.18 20.07
CA VAL A 158 17.85 2.35 19.51
C VAL A 158 17.53 1.93 18.09
N GLU A 159 18.47 2.20 17.19
CA GLU A 159 18.45 1.67 15.82
C GLU A 159 18.94 0.23 15.83
N LYS A 160 18.18 -0.66 15.20
CA LYS A 160 18.64 -2.02 14.90
C LYS A 160 19.77 -1.89 13.88
N SER A 161 20.94 -2.41 14.23
CA SER A 161 22.06 -2.54 13.30
C SER A 161 22.69 -3.91 13.53
N SER A 162 23.05 -4.56 12.41
CA SER A 162 23.47 -5.96 12.31
C SER A 162 24.61 -6.37 13.26
N SER A 163 25.47 -5.43 13.68
CA SER A 163 26.67 -5.74 14.48
C SER A 163 26.75 -5.03 15.84
N GLU A 164 26.19 -3.82 16.01
CA GLU A 164 26.28 -3.06 17.27
C GLU A 164 24.98 -3.03 18.09
N GLY A 165 23.82 -3.24 17.47
CA GLY A 165 22.50 -3.08 18.10
C GLY A 165 22.30 -3.94 19.35
N ASN A 166 22.68 -5.22 19.29
CA ASN A 166 22.57 -6.17 20.41
C ASN A 166 23.35 -5.69 21.65
N SER A 167 24.51 -5.05 21.45
CA SER A 167 25.31 -4.50 22.55
C SER A 167 24.68 -3.23 23.15
N ARG A 168 23.92 -2.45 22.36
CA ARG A 168 23.26 -1.23 22.82
C ARG A 168 22.02 -1.54 23.64
N PHE A 169 21.19 -2.51 23.22
CA PHE A 169 20.03 -2.94 24.00
C PHE A 169 20.40 -3.48 25.38
N SER A 170 21.51 -4.23 25.50
CA SER A 170 22.02 -4.70 26.80
C SER A 170 22.44 -3.57 27.77
N ARG A 171 22.63 -2.35 27.28
CA ARG A 171 23.03 -1.18 28.10
C ARG A 171 21.83 -0.33 28.57
N ILE A 172 20.61 -0.63 28.13
CA ILE A 172 19.43 0.24 28.34
C ILE A 172 18.90 0.17 29.79
N GLY A 173 19.46 -0.65 30.68
CA GLY A 173 19.05 -0.70 32.09
C GLY A 173 17.64 -1.28 32.32
N ILE A 174 16.89 -1.59 31.26
CA ILE A 174 15.69 -2.41 31.33
C ILE A 174 16.11 -3.80 31.74
N ASN A 175 15.76 -4.17 32.97
CA ASN A 175 15.92 -5.54 33.43
C ASN A 175 14.81 -6.38 32.81
N VAL A 176 15.12 -7.06 31.70
CA VAL A 176 14.18 -7.92 30.95
C VAL A 176 13.51 -8.94 31.87
N GLU A 177 14.20 -9.44 32.90
CA GLU A 177 13.65 -10.41 33.86
C GLU A 177 12.61 -9.81 34.84
N LYS A 178 12.47 -8.48 34.89
CA LYS A 178 11.53 -7.77 35.79
C LYS A 178 10.38 -7.09 35.07
N VAL A 179 10.41 -7.03 33.74
CA VAL A 179 9.34 -6.45 32.93
C VAL A 179 8.37 -7.56 32.56
N ASP A 180 7.08 -7.30 32.70
CA ASP A 180 6.03 -8.23 32.30
C ASP A 180 6.09 -8.50 30.78
N ASP A 181 5.88 -9.75 30.38
CA ASP A 181 5.96 -10.18 28.97
C ASP A 181 5.03 -9.35 28.06
N GLU A 182 3.83 -8.99 28.51
CA GLU A 182 2.90 -8.16 27.73
C GLU A 182 3.48 -6.76 27.49
N VAL A 183 4.14 -6.19 28.51
CA VAL A 183 4.80 -4.88 28.41
C VAL A 183 5.97 -4.93 27.45
N PHE A 184 6.76 -6.00 27.49
CA PHE A 184 7.89 -6.16 26.57
C PHE A 184 7.41 -6.32 25.12
N LYS A 185 6.36 -7.11 24.89
CA LYS A 185 5.69 -7.22 23.58
C LYS A 185 5.17 -5.87 23.10
N MET A 186 4.57 -5.05 23.97
CA MET A 186 4.14 -3.69 23.61
C MET A 186 5.32 -2.79 23.22
N LEU A 187 6.46 -2.88 23.92
CA LEU A 187 7.68 -2.14 23.58
C LEU A 187 8.24 -2.55 22.22
N ASN A 188 8.31 -3.86 21.95
CA ASN A 188 8.74 -4.41 20.66
C ASN A 188 7.82 -3.99 19.51
N LEU A 189 6.51 -4.06 19.73
CA LEU A 189 5.53 -3.59 18.75
C LEU A 189 5.70 -2.09 18.47
N CYS A 190 5.80 -1.28 19.50
CA CYS A 190 5.96 0.17 19.35
C CYS A 190 7.27 0.52 18.64
N HIS A 191 8.36 -0.21 18.94
CA HIS A 191 9.64 -0.07 18.24
C HIS A 191 9.49 -0.37 16.74
N GLU A 192 8.93 -1.53 16.38
CA GLU A 192 8.71 -1.93 14.98
C GLU A 192 7.82 -0.93 14.24
N LEU A 193 6.76 -0.44 14.90
CA LEU A 193 5.86 0.54 14.32
C LEU A 193 6.57 1.85 13.99
N ILE A 194 7.33 2.38 14.94
CA ILE A 194 8.03 3.66 14.79
C ILE A 194 9.18 3.56 13.80
N HIS A 195 9.97 2.48 13.85
CA HIS A 195 11.16 2.38 13.02
C HIS A 195 10.85 1.91 11.61
N SER A 196 9.80 1.13 11.38
CA SER A 196 9.66 0.37 10.13
C SER A 196 8.28 0.51 9.49
N VAL A 197 7.19 0.26 10.22
CA VAL A 197 5.81 0.28 9.67
C VAL A 197 5.31 1.68 9.34
N ILE A 198 5.31 2.61 10.30
CA ILE A 198 4.81 3.99 10.11
C ILE A 198 5.49 4.69 8.93
N PRO A 199 6.83 4.75 8.83
CA PRO A 199 7.46 5.44 7.71
C PRO A 199 7.24 4.71 6.38
N PHE A 200 6.98 3.41 6.39
CA PHE A 200 6.56 2.67 5.19
C PHE A 200 5.15 3.08 4.75
N VAL A 201 4.14 3.00 5.64
CA VAL A 201 2.75 3.32 5.28
C VAL A 201 2.55 4.79 4.94
N LEU A 202 3.29 5.70 5.59
CA LEU A 202 3.26 7.13 5.26
C LEU A 202 3.85 7.44 3.89
N ALA A 203 4.67 6.56 3.32
CA ALA A 203 5.19 6.73 1.97
C ALA A 203 4.19 6.26 0.90
N LYS A 204 3.10 5.58 1.26
CA LYS A 204 2.08 5.08 0.32
C LYS A 204 1.01 6.15 0.07
N ILE A 205 0.37 6.07 -1.09
CA ILE A 205 -0.68 7.01 -1.51
C ILE A 205 -2.02 6.29 -1.48
N ASP A 206 -2.97 6.85 -0.73
CA ASP A 206 -4.36 6.40 -0.66
C ASP A 206 -5.03 6.51 -2.04
N ARG A 207 -5.89 5.54 -2.37
CA ARG A 207 -6.50 5.35 -3.69
C ARG A 207 -5.53 5.12 -4.85
N VAL A 208 -4.24 4.88 -4.59
CA VAL A 208 -3.23 4.56 -5.62
C VAL A 208 -2.46 3.30 -5.27
N SER A 209 -1.96 3.20 -4.03
CA SER A 209 -1.26 2.03 -3.50
C SER A 209 -2.14 1.18 -2.61
N TYR A 210 -3.12 1.79 -1.94
CA TYR A 210 -4.06 1.12 -1.05
C TYR A 210 -5.36 1.95 -0.94
N GLY A 211 -6.42 1.37 -0.38
CA GLY A 211 -7.67 2.08 -0.08
C GLY A 211 -8.79 1.14 0.32
N LEU A 212 -9.99 1.68 0.53
CA LEU A 212 -11.21 0.91 0.76
C LEU A 212 -11.94 0.58 -0.56
N LEU A 213 -12.58 -0.58 -0.62
CA LEU A 213 -13.46 -0.90 -1.74
C LEU A 213 -14.73 -0.04 -1.71
N SER A 214 -15.16 0.44 -2.88
CA SER A 214 -16.46 1.08 -3.05
C SER A 214 -17.61 0.06 -2.92
N LEU A 215 -18.84 0.55 -2.71
CA LEU A 215 -20.00 -0.34 -2.63
C LEU A 215 -20.19 -1.13 -3.94
N GLU A 216 -20.05 -0.46 -5.09
CA GLU A 216 -20.14 -1.08 -6.41
C GLU A 216 -19.06 -2.15 -6.62
N GLN A 217 -17.83 -1.89 -6.17
CA GLN A 217 -16.75 -2.87 -6.21
C GLN A 217 -17.07 -4.09 -5.34
N ILE A 218 -17.60 -3.88 -4.12
CA ILE A 218 -18.01 -4.98 -3.23
C ILE A 218 -19.15 -5.80 -3.84
N GLU A 219 -20.15 -5.14 -4.42
CA GLU A 219 -21.29 -5.81 -5.06
C GLU A 219 -20.84 -6.62 -6.28
N ARG A 220 -19.95 -6.04 -7.10
CA ARG A 220 -19.34 -6.74 -8.25
C ARG A 220 -18.57 -7.97 -7.81
N GLU A 221 -17.72 -7.85 -6.79
CA GLU A 221 -16.96 -9.00 -6.28
C GLU A 221 -17.87 -10.07 -5.67
N LYS A 222 -18.93 -9.68 -4.94
CA LYS A 222 -19.93 -10.62 -4.38
C LYS A 222 -20.78 -11.31 -5.45
N SER A 223 -20.97 -10.67 -6.60
CA SER A 223 -21.73 -11.22 -7.73
C SER A 223 -20.93 -12.23 -8.56
N ALA A 224 -19.59 -12.23 -8.42
CA ALA A 224 -18.74 -13.23 -9.04
C ALA A 224 -19.02 -14.61 -8.42
N GLU A 225 -18.76 -15.69 -9.15
CA GLU A 225 -18.95 -17.08 -8.69
C GLU A 225 -18.06 -17.48 -7.49
N PHE A 226 -17.36 -16.53 -6.86
CA PHE A 226 -16.36 -16.74 -5.83
C PHE A 226 -16.74 -16.06 -4.51
N LEU A 227 -16.36 -16.66 -3.37
CA LEU A 227 -16.57 -16.11 -2.05
C LEU A 227 -15.52 -15.03 -1.73
N VAL A 228 -15.96 -13.78 -1.59
CA VAL A 228 -15.10 -12.67 -1.17
C VAL A 228 -14.85 -12.74 0.33
N PRO A 229 -13.59 -12.76 0.81
CA PRO A 229 -13.30 -12.68 2.23
C PRO A 229 -13.94 -11.44 2.87
N LYS A 230 -14.53 -11.59 4.06
CA LYS A 230 -15.15 -10.46 4.77
C LYS A 230 -14.14 -9.33 5.00
N SER A 231 -12.90 -9.67 5.38
CA SER A 231 -11.77 -8.76 5.61
C SER A 231 -11.59 -7.76 4.46
N ARG A 232 -11.56 -8.25 3.22
CA ARG A 232 -11.41 -7.44 2.01
C ARG A 232 -12.46 -6.33 1.87
N SER A 233 -13.68 -6.60 2.29
CA SER A 233 -14.78 -5.61 2.19
C SER A 233 -14.72 -4.52 3.25
N ILE A 234 -13.98 -4.71 4.36
CA ILE A 234 -13.99 -3.83 5.54
C ILE A 234 -12.60 -3.41 6.05
N THR A 235 -11.53 -3.74 5.34
CA THR A 235 -10.15 -3.30 5.61
C THR A 235 -9.50 -2.72 4.36
N ALA A 236 -8.36 -2.03 4.52
CA ALA A 236 -7.61 -1.52 3.39
C ALA A 236 -7.07 -2.68 2.52
N VAL A 237 -7.22 -2.55 1.21
CA VAL A 237 -6.72 -3.51 0.21
C VAL A 237 -5.64 -2.86 -0.67
N PRO A 238 -4.75 -3.65 -1.29
CA PRO A 238 -3.77 -3.14 -2.25
C PRO A 238 -4.43 -2.64 -3.53
N PHE A 239 -3.86 -1.58 -4.12
CA PHE A 239 -4.28 -1.01 -5.39
C PHE A 239 -3.16 -1.18 -6.43
N VAL A 240 -3.53 -1.58 -7.64
CA VAL A 240 -2.58 -1.72 -8.76
C VAL A 240 -2.35 -0.39 -9.48
N GLY A 241 -3.17 0.61 -9.16
CA GLY A 241 -2.99 2.01 -9.52
C GLY A 241 -4.20 2.83 -9.09
N LYS A 242 -4.27 4.06 -9.58
CA LYS A 242 -5.33 5.01 -9.23
C LYS A 242 -6.74 4.40 -9.33
N ASP A 243 -7.46 4.36 -8.20
CA ASP A 243 -8.83 3.90 -8.03
C ASP A 243 -9.11 2.44 -8.45
N VAL A 244 -8.07 1.66 -8.76
CA VAL A 244 -8.17 0.27 -9.19
C VAL A 244 -7.58 -0.64 -8.11
N PRO A 245 -8.42 -1.27 -7.26
CA PRO A 245 -7.96 -2.28 -6.32
C PRO A 245 -7.41 -3.50 -7.07
N SER A 246 -6.40 -4.17 -6.51
CA SER A 246 -6.02 -5.50 -6.97
C SER A 246 -7.21 -6.44 -6.82
N GLU A 247 -7.52 -7.30 -7.80
CA GLU A 247 -8.75 -8.10 -7.85
C GLU A 247 -8.95 -9.02 -6.64
N ARG A 248 -7.87 -9.64 -6.15
CA ARG A 248 -7.94 -10.68 -5.11
C ARG A 248 -6.96 -10.46 -3.96
N SER A 249 -6.06 -9.48 -4.08
CA SER A 249 -5.00 -9.29 -3.09
C SER A 249 -5.48 -8.73 -1.76
N GLU A 250 -4.99 -9.28 -0.65
CA GLU A 250 -5.03 -8.66 0.68
C GLU A 250 -3.59 -8.41 1.17
N PHE A 251 -3.38 -7.44 2.06
CA PHE A 251 -2.07 -7.29 2.72
C PHE A 251 -1.86 -8.43 3.72
N ALA A 252 -0.70 -9.09 3.71
CA ALA A 252 -0.45 -10.20 4.63
C ALA A 252 0.03 -9.78 6.02
N HIS A 253 0.82 -8.70 6.14
CA HIS A 253 1.39 -8.33 7.42
C HIS A 253 0.34 -7.59 8.27
N PRO A 254 -0.04 -8.10 9.46
CA PRO A 254 -1.16 -7.57 10.22
C PRO A 254 -0.97 -6.11 10.63
N ASP A 255 0.24 -5.72 11.04
CA ASP A 255 0.51 -4.33 11.45
C ASP A 255 0.41 -3.34 10.28
N ILE A 256 0.61 -3.82 9.05
CA ILE A 256 0.49 -3.01 7.84
C ILE A 256 -0.98 -2.88 7.47
N VAL A 257 -1.73 -3.99 7.50
CA VAL A 257 -3.20 -3.99 7.31
C VAL A 257 -3.85 -3.03 8.29
N ILE A 258 -3.53 -3.14 9.59
CA ILE A 258 -4.06 -2.27 10.65
C ILE A 258 -3.74 -0.81 10.33
N SER A 259 -2.46 -0.48 10.08
CA SER A 259 -2.02 0.89 9.89
C SER A 259 -2.62 1.52 8.62
N LEU A 260 -2.65 0.78 7.49
CA LEU A 260 -3.26 1.24 6.25
C LEU A 260 -4.78 1.34 6.36
N THR A 261 -5.44 0.45 7.10
CA THR A 261 -6.89 0.55 7.37
C THR A 261 -7.21 1.80 8.18
N ILE A 262 -6.42 2.12 9.22
CA ILE A 262 -6.55 3.37 9.97
C ILE A 262 -6.38 4.57 9.03
N LEU A 263 -5.34 4.58 8.19
CA LEU A 263 -5.11 5.66 7.24
C LEU A 263 -6.27 5.82 6.25
N ALA A 264 -6.72 4.73 5.62
CA ALA A 264 -7.79 4.74 4.62
C ALA A 264 -9.09 5.29 5.21
N PHE A 265 -9.56 4.79 6.35
CA PHE A 265 -10.77 5.31 6.99
C PHE A 265 -10.64 6.77 7.44
N ARG A 266 -9.43 7.22 7.81
CA ARG A 266 -9.20 8.61 8.20
C ARG A 266 -9.11 9.57 7.02
N TYR A 267 -8.76 9.10 5.83
CA TYR A 267 -8.76 9.89 4.60
C TYR A 267 -10.11 9.85 3.87
N GLU A 268 -10.70 8.66 3.73
CA GLU A 268 -11.93 8.42 3.00
C GLU A 268 -13.17 8.76 3.86
N GLY A 269 -13.16 8.37 5.14
CA GLY A 269 -14.31 8.38 6.05
C GLY A 269 -15.09 7.07 6.01
N LEU A 270 -16.11 6.95 6.86
CA LEU A 270 -17.06 5.83 6.79
C LEU A 270 -17.92 5.92 5.52
N ARG A 271 -18.24 4.76 4.95
CA ARG A 271 -19.24 4.63 3.88
C ARG A 271 -20.64 4.80 4.45
N HIS A 272 -21.59 5.17 3.58
CA HIS A 272 -22.96 5.50 3.98
C HIS A 272 -23.63 4.36 4.78
N TYR A 273 -23.48 3.11 4.35
CA TYR A 273 -24.06 1.96 5.04
C TYR A 273 -23.36 1.67 6.39
N GLU A 274 -22.04 1.89 6.50
CA GLU A 274 -21.29 1.63 7.73
C GLU A 274 -21.69 2.59 8.85
N LEU A 275 -21.81 3.88 8.53
CA LEU A 275 -22.29 4.86 9.50
C LEU A 275 -23.74 4.55 9.90
N LYS A 276 -24.59 4.17 8.95
CA LYS A 276 -25.99 3.81 9.20
C LYS A 276 -26.08 2.63 10.17
N ASP A 277 -25.34 1.56 9.90
CA ASP A 277 -25.33 0.36 10.73
C ASP A 277 -24.77 0.63 12.13
N LEU A 278 -23.69 1.41 12.22
CA LEU A 278 -23.10 1.81 13.51
C LEU A 278 -24.10 2.61 14.37
N LEU A 279 -24.78 3.59 13.77
CA LEU A 279 -25.73 4.42 14.50
C LEU A 279 -27.03 3.68 14.83
N LYS A 280 -27.47 2.74 13.98
CA LYS A 280 -28.56 1.80 14.30
C LYS A 280 -28.19 0.92 15.50
N ALA A 281 -26.98 0.37 15.54
CA ALA A 281 -26.49 -0.41 16.68
C ALA A 281 -26.43 0.42 17.97
N LEU A 282 -25.98 1.68 17.88
CA LEU A 282 -25.98 2.62 19.01
C LEU A 282 -27.40 2.96 19.47
N GLN A 283 -28.34 3.16 18.53
CA GLN A 283 -29.75 3.42 18.84
C GLN A 283 -30.41 2.21 19.53
N GLN A 284 -30.10 0.99 19.07
CA GLN A 284 -30.58 -0.24 19.70
C GLN A 284 -30.04 -0.36 21.13
N SER A 285 -28.72 -0.18 21.31
CA SER A 285 -28.08 -0.18 22.64
C SER A 285 -28.70 0.86 23.56
N MET A 286 -28.97 2.07 23.04
CA MET A 286 -29.68 3.11 23.77
C MET A 286 -31.07 2.66 24.21
N PHE A 287 -31.83 1.91 23.39
CA PHE A 287 -33.16 1.43 23.80
C PHE A 287 -33.08 0.37 24.91
N ASP A 288 -32.05 -0.47 24.88
CA ASP A 288 -31.80 -1.54 25.86
C ASP A 288 -31.25 -1.02 27.19
N GLU A 289 -30.60 0.15 27.19
CA GLU A 289 -30.09 0.82 28.40
C GLU A 289 -31.21 1.34 29.33
N GLU A 290 -31.02 1.23 30.64
CA GLU A 290 -32.01 1.70 31.63
C GLU A 290 -31.92 3.21 31.92
N GLY A 291 -33.03 3.77 32.46
CA GLY A 291 -33.10 5.16 32.91
C GLY A 291 -33.52 6.17 31.83
N PRO A 292 -33.49 7.48 32.14
CA PRO A 292 -33.93 8.53 31.22
C PRO A 292 -33.05 8.61 29.97
N PHE A 293 -33.66 8.67 28.77
CA PHE A 293 -32.94 8.66 27.48
C PHE A 293 -31.76 9.63 27.41
N ALA A 294 -31.89 10.87 27.89
CA ALA A 294 -30.81 11.86 27.86
C ALA A 294 -29.57 11.47 28.69
N LYS A 295 -29.72 10.61 29.70
CA LYS A 295 -28.63 10.17 30.59
C LYS A 295 -28.02 8.83 30.20
N ARG A 296 -28.65 8.12 29.25
CA ARG A 296 -28.21 6.81 28.76
C ARG A 296 -26.83 6.93 28.09
N PRO A 297 -25.88 6.02 28.39
CA PRO A 297 -24.53 6.05 27.80
C PRO A 297 -24.52 6.25 26.28
N SER A 298 -25.33 5.49 25.54
CA SER A 298 -25.40 5.59 24.07
C SER A 298 -25.89 6.96 23.58
N SER A 299 -26.87 7.57 24.27
CA SER A 299 -27.31 8.94 23.96
C SER A 299 -26.22 9.97 24.22
N ARG A 300 -25.48 9.82 25.32
CA ARG A 300 -24.41 10.75 25.69
C ARG A 300 -23.24 10.66 24.70
N GLN A 301 -22.89 9.45 24.28
CA GLN A 301 -21.87 9.21 23.27
C GLN A 301 -22.28 9.83 21.92
N PHE A 302 -23.53 9.66 21.50
CA PHE A 302 -24.04 10.30 20.28
C PHE A 302 -23.97 11.83 20.36
N VAL A 303 -24.41 12.42 21.48
CA VAL A 303 -24.32 13.87 21.69
C VAL A 303 -22.88 14.34 21.65
N GLU A 304 -21.97 13.65 22.32
CA GLU A 304 -20.55 13.98 22.32
C GLU A 304 -19.97 13.95 20.90
N TRP A 305 -20.26 12.92 20.10
CA TRP A 305 -19.83 12.84 18.70
C TRP A 305 -20.36 14.00 17.85
N VAL A 306 -21.63 14.35 18.00
CA VAL A 306 -22.23 15.50 17.29
C VAL A 306 -21.53 16.80 17.66
N TYR A 307 -21.22 17.03 18.93
CA TYR A 307 -20.51 18.24 19.38
C TYR A 307 -19.05 18.25 18.92
N LEU A 308 -18.34 17.11 18.98
CA LEU A 308 -16.97 16.98 18.47
C LEU A 308 -16.90 17.25 16.95
N ALA A 309 -17.95 16.89 16.21
CA ALA A 309 -18.07 17.22 14.79
C ALA A 309 -18.43 18.69 14.52
N GLY A 310 -18.86 19.44 15.54
CA GLY A 310 -19.28 20.85 15.44
C GLY A 310 -20.77 21.06 15.22
N GLY A 311 -21.60 20.01 15.36
CA GLY A 311 -23.06 20.09 15.31
C GLY A 311 -23.71 20.24 16.69
N VAL A 312 -25.04 20.29 16.69
CA VAL A 312 -25.86 20.36 17.91
C VAL A 312 -27.01 19.36 17.82
N VAL A 313 -27.35 18.72 18.94
CA VAL A 313 -28.54 17.86 19.05
C VAL A 313 -29.75 18.68 19.48
N ARG A 314 -30.85 18.58 18.75
CA ARG A 314 -32.11 19.30 19.04
C ARG A 314 -32.66 18.95 20.42
N GLY A 315 -33.19 19.94 21.13
CA GLY A 315 -33.84 19.74 22.42
C GLY A 315 -32.89 19.47 23.60
N ILE A 316 -31.59 19.66 23.42
CA ILE A 316 -30.62 19.62 24.52
C ILE A 316 -30.83 20.82 25.47
N SER A 317 -30.68 20.61 26.78
CA SER A 317 -30.85 21.70 27.76
C SER A 317 -29.72 22.74 27.65
N ARG A 318 -29.99 24.00 28.02
CA ARG A 318 -28.96 25.06 28.04
C ARG A 318 -27.76 24.69 28.92
N GLU A 319 -28.01 24.05 30.05
CA GLU A 319 -26.95 23.59 30.97
C GLU A 319 -26.08 22.52 30.34
N GLU A 320 -26.69 21.55 29.65
CA GLU A 320 -25.97 20.45 29.01
C GLU A 320 -25.21 20.92 27.78
N HIS A 321 -25.77 21.84 27.00
CA HIS A 321 -25.06 22.54 25.93
C HIS A 321 -23.78 23.22 26.45
N GLN A 322 -23.88 23.98 27.55
CA GLN A 322 -22.71 24.64 28.17
C GLN A 322 -21.68 23.63 28.70
N LYS A 323 -22.12 22.45 29.15
CA LYS A 323 -21.21 21.36 29.55
C LYS A 323 -20.50 20.75 28.34
N MET A 324 -21.22 20.50 27.25
CA MET A 324 -20.65 19.93 26.03
C MET A 324 -19.64 20.89 25.37
N LEU A 325 -19.88 22.21 25.41
CA LEU A 325 -18.91 23.20 24.95
C LEU A 325 -17.59 23.21 25.76
N GLN A 326 -17.58 22.63 26.96
CA GLN A 326 -16.38 22.47 27.80
C GLN A 326 -15.68 21.12 27.58
N VAL A 327 -16.27 20.19 26.81
CA VAL A 327 -15.64 18.91 26.52
C VAL A 327 -14.39 19.16 25.66
N PRO A 328 -13.22 18.67 26.10
CA PRO A 328 -11.98 18.86 25.35
C PRO A 328 -12.09 18.29 23.92
N GLY A 329 -11.67 19.06 22.92
CA GLY A 329 -11.73 18.66 21.50
C GLY A 329 -13.01 19.08 20.77
N VAL A 330 -14.03 19.60 21.48
CA VAL A 330 -15.26 20.11 20.83
C VAL A 330 -14.95 21.32 19.96
N ARG A 331 -15.42 21.27 18.72
CA ARG A 331 -15.26 22.35 17.74
C ARG A 331 -16.12 23.54 18.14
N LYS A 332 -15.61 24.75 17.89
CA LYS A 332 -16.39 25.98 18.12
C LYS A 332 -17.63 25.96 17.24
N GLN A 333 -18.80 26.10 17.87
CA GLN A 333 -20.07 26.18 17.16
C GLN A 333 -20.25 27.56 16.53
N SER A 334 -20.74 27.58 15.29
CA SER A 334 -21.16 28.79 14.58
C SER A 334 -22.70 28.89 14.54
N ASN A 335 -23.22 30.04 14.11
CA ASN A 335 -24.67 30.19 13.88
C ASN A 335 -25.21 29.22 12.81
N ASP A 336 -24.34 28.67 11.96
CA ASP A 336 -24.66 27.71 10.90
C ASP A 336 -24.39 26.25 11.32
N SER A 337 -24.27 25.99 12.63
CA SER A 337 -24.05 24.62 13.13
C SER A 337 -25.21 23.70 12.74
N VAL A 338 -24.87 22.51 12.23
CA VAL A 338 -25.88 21.54 11.80
C VAL A 338 -26.66 21.02 13.02
N GLU A 339 -27.97 21.23 13.02
CA GLU A 339 -28.88 20.71 14.04
C GLU A 339 -29.45 19.35 13.64
N VAL A 340 -29.12 18.31 14.40
CA VAL A 340 -29.57 16.93 14.18
C VAL A 340 -30.58 16.47 15.24
N TRP A 341 -31.39 15.46 14.90
CA TRP A 341 -32.37 14.89 15.82
C TRP A 341 -31.67 14.11 16.95
N PRO A 342 -32.29 14.03 18.15
CA PRO A 342 -31.84 13.12 19.20
C PRO A 342 -31.85 11.68 18.70
N LEU A 343 -30.87 10.87 19.11
CA LEU A 343 -30.68 9.48 18.66
C LEU A 343 -31.99 8.66 18.62
N ARG A 344 -32.84 8.79 19.64
CA ARG A 344 -34.14 8.08 19.74
C ARG A 344 -35.18 8.43 18.68
N LEU A 345 -35.04 9.57 18.00
CA LEU A 345 -35.99 10.09 17.03
C LEU A 345 -35.48 10.00 15.59
N ILE A 346 -34.26 9.51 15.39
CA ILE A 346 -33.66 9.38 14.06
C ILE A 346 -34.32 8.20 13.35
N ASP A 347 -34.95 8.50 12.22
CA ASP A 347 -35.27 7.49 11.21
C ASP A 347 -34.11 7.43 10.20
N PHE A 348 -33.43 6.29 10.17
CA PHE A 348 -32.27 6.07 9.29
C PHE A 348 -32.65 5.76 7.84
N ASP A 349 -33.93 5.51 7.57
CA ASP A 349 -34.46 5.31 6.21
C ASP A 349 -34.98 6.63 5.61
N ASP A 350 -35.11 7.68 6.43
CA ASP A 350 -35.39 9.05 6.01
C ASP A 350 -34.10 9.79 5.61
N SER A 351 -33.95 10.06 4.31
CA SER A 351 -32.79 10.77 3.77
C SER A 351 -32.65 12.20 4.29
N GLU A 352 -33.74 12.89 4.63
CA GLU A 352 -33.68 14.26 5.15
C GLU A 352 -33.09 14.31 6.57
N GLN A 353 -33.20 13.20 7.32
CA GLN A 353 -32.59 13.06 8.64
C GLN A 353 -31.18 12.50 8.57
N PHE A 354 -30.96 11.48 7.74
CA PHE A 354 -29.68 10.77 7.70
C PHE A 354 -28.59 11.51 6.92
N GLU A 355 -28.90 12.16 5.80
CA GLU A 355 -27.89 12.82 4.96
C GLU A 355 -27.14 13.96 5.69
N PRO A 356 -27.80 14.85 6.48
CA PRO A 356 -27.09 15.81 7.31
C PRO A 356 -26.19 15.15 8.36
N LEU A 357 -26.63 14.01 8.92
CA LEU A 357 -25.89 13.26 9.92
C LEU A 357 -24.64 12.62 9.30
N PHE A 358 -24.77 12.05 8.10
CA PHE A 358 -23.67 11.49 7.33
C PHE A 358 -22.61 12.55 7.05
N LYS A 359 -22.99 13.68 6.46
CA LYS A 359 -22.08 14.81 6.19
C LYS A 359 -21.35 15.32 7.43
N LEU A 360 -22.03 15.30 8.59
CA LEU A 360 -21.46 15.76 9.85
C LEU A 360 -20.48 14.74 10.45
N LEU A 361 -20.84 13.46 10.47
CA LEU A 361 -20.17 12.45 11.30
C LEU A 361 -19.22 11.50 10.56
N HIS A 362 -19.36 11.32 9.24
CA HIS A 362 -18.66 10.23 8.54
C HIS A 362 -17.12 10.31 8.60
N ARG A 363 -16.56 11.50 8.85
CA ARG A 363 -15.12 11.74 9.01
C ARG A 363 -14.68 12.06 10.44
N LEU A 364 -15.57 11.85 11.43
CA LEU A 364 -15.25 12.12 12.82
C LEU A 364 -14.21 11.11 13.35
N PRO A 365 -13.01 11.54 13.79
CA PRO A 365 -11.94 10.62 14.21
C PRO A 365 -12.34 9.64 15.32
N GLN A 366 -13.12 10.10 16.30
CA GLN A 366 -13.57 9.31 17.45
C GLN A 366 -14.56 8.21 17.03
N LEU A 367 -15.40 8.51 16.05
CA LEU A 367 -16.39 7.56 15.55
C LEU A 367 -15.72 6.51 14.67
N ILE A 368 -14.76 6.92 13.83
CA ILE A 368 -13.90 6.00 13.06
C ILE A 368 -13.10 5.09 14.01
N HIS A 369 -12.49 5.67 15.06
CA HIS A 369 -11.77 4.89 16.08
C HIS A 369 -12.68 3.86 16.73
N SER A 370 -13.88 4.28 17.18
CA SER A 370 -14.86 3.39 17.79
C SER A 370 -15.30 2.27 16.84
N TYR A 371 -15.52 2.57 15.55
CA TYR A 371 -15.89 1.58 14.55
C TYR A 371 -14.79 0.54 14.33
N LEU A 372 -13.55 1.00 14.12
CA LEU A 372 -12.41 0.12 13.89
C LEU A 372 -12.10 -0.75 15.11
N HIS A 373 -12.08 -0.16 16.30
CA HIS A 373 -11.75 -0.85 17.55
C HIS A 373 -12.81 -1.87 17.97
N ASN A 374 -14.10 -1.52 17.90
CA ASN A 374 -15.17 -2.36 18.46
C ASN A 374 -15.80 -3.31 17.43
N THR A 375 -15.71 -2.99 16.13
CA THR A 375 -16.42 -3.73 15.09
C THR A 375 -15.46 -4.42 14.12
N ILE A 376 -14.59 -3.66 13.45
CA ILE A 376 -13.79 -4.20 12.34
C ILE A 376 -12.67 -5.12 12.84
N PHE A 377 -11.74 -4.59 13.63
CA PHE A 377 -10.54 -5.31 14.00
C PHE A 377 -10.79 -6.61 14.80
N PRO A 378 -11.71 -6.64 15.79
CA PRO A 378 -12.05 -7.88 16.50
C PRO A 378 -12.61 -8.98 15.60
N ASP A 379 -13.28 -8.61 14.50
CA ASP A 379 -13.95 -9.53 13.61
C ASP A 379 -12.98 -10.15 12.58
N VAL A 380 -12.03 -9.37 12.06
CA VAL A 380 -11.21 -9.77 10.90
C VAL A 380 -9.74 -10.02 11.17
N LEU A 381 -9.16 -9.53 12.27
CA LEU A 381 -7.71 -9.67 12.53
C LEU A 381 -7.32 -10.99 13.19
N LYS A 382 -7.94 -12.09 12.77
CA LYS A 382 -7.51 -13.44 13.15
C LYS A 382 -6.71 -14.04 12.01
N HIS A 383 -5.62 -14.72 12.34
CA HIS A 383 -4.69 -15.30 11.36
C HIS A 383 -4.68 -16.82 11.44
N GLN A 384 -4.27 -17.47 10.35
CA GLN A 384 -3.95 -18.90 10.35
C GLN A 384 -2.44 -19.05 10.46
N ALA A 385 -1.98 -19.96 11.33
CA ALA A 385 -0.55 -20.16 11.59
C ALA A 385 0.18 -20.89 10.45
N MET A 386 -0.54 -21.42 9.48
CA MET A 386 0.01 -22.20 8.37
C MET A 386 -0.59 -21.74 7.05
N LYS A 387 0.19 -21.79 5.97
CA LYS A 387 -0.28 -21.61 4.61
C LYS A 387 0.39 -22.60 3.66
N LEU A 388 -0.28 -22.95 2.57
CA LEU A 388 0.37 -23.48 1.37
C LEU A 388 0.76 -22.30 0.48
N SER A 389 1.93 -22.37 -0.15
CA SER A 389 2.38 -21.34 -1.10
C SER A 389 2.86 -21.92 -2.41
N ALA A 390 2.61 -21.19 -3.49
CA ALA A 390 3.19 -21.41 -4.82
C ALA A 390 3.62 -20.08 -5.40
N SER A 391 4.54 -20.08 -6.36
CA SER A 391 5.05 -18.87 -6.99
C SER A 391 5.18 -19.02 -8.50
N GLY A 392 5.52 -17.94 -9.20
CA GLY A 392 5.89 -18.01 -10.62
C GLY A 392 7.06 -18.99 -10.89
N GLN A 393 7.88 -19.28 -9.88
CA GLN A 393 9.02 -20.18 -9.99
C GLN A 393 8.62 -21.59 -10.45
N GLU A 394 7.45 -22.10 -10.04
CA GLU A 394 6.95 -23.41 -10.45
C GLU A 394 6.62 -23.48 -11.96
N LEU A 395 6.27 -22.34 -12.58
CA LEU A 395 6.08 -22.20 -14.04
C LEU A 395 7.40 -21.96 -14.78
N GLY A 396 8.31 -21.17 -14.20
CA GLY A 396 9.62 -20.88 -14.81
C GLY A 396 10.62 -22.04 -14.70
N GLY A 397 10.50 -22.86 -13.67
CA GLY A 397 11.24 -24.11 -13.46
C GLY A 397 10.66 -25.29 -14.21
N ASP A 398 11.30 -26.45 -14.13
CA ASP A 398 10.85 -27.67 -14.82
C ASP A 398 9.86 -28.52 -14.02
N MET A 399 9.29 -27.98 -12.94
CA MET A 399 8.38 -28.71 -12.04
C MET A 399 7.08 -29.10 -12.75
N LEU A 400 6.41 -28.15 -13.42
CA LEU A 400 5.13 -28.39 -14.11
C LEU A 400 5.29 -28.66 -15.61
N PHE A 401 6.17 -27.94 -16.29
CA PHE A 401 6.38 -28.05 -17.75
C PHE A 401 7.85 -28.26 -18.06
N LYS A 402 8.17 -29.31 -18.83
CA LYS A 402 9.56 -29.59 -19.24
C LYS A 402 10.06 -28.66 -20.36
N ARG A 403 9.15 -28.15 -21.21
CA ARG A 403 9.44 -27.20 -22.29
C ARG A 403 8.73 -25.89 -22.04
N ARG A 404 9.48 -24.79 -22.02
CA ARG A 404 9.00 -23.45 -21.64
C ARG A 404 9.60 -22.41 -22.60
N LEU A 405 8.77 -21.49 -23.08
CA LEU A 405 9.18 -20.34 -23.88
C LEU A 405 8.45 -19.10 -23.36
N GLY A 406 9.18 -18.00 -23.25
CA GLY A 406 8.68 -16.77 -22.68
C GLY A 406 8.96 -15.56 -23.57
N PHE A 407 8.01 -14.64 -23.63
CA PHE A 407 8.08 -13.36 -24.36
C PHE A 407 7.68 -12.20 -23.44
N SER A 408 8.22 -11.01 -23.67
CA SER A 408 7.84 -9.79 -22.95
C SER A 408 8.21 -8.57 -23.79
N GLY A 409 7.35 -7.56 -23.80
CA GLY A 409 7.64 -6.26 -24.40
C GLY A 409 8.62 -5.41 -23.58
N THR A 410 8.85 -5.80 -22.33
CA THR A 410 9.67 -5.09 -21.35
C THR A 410 10.58 -6.09 -20.63
N PRO A 411 11.59 -6.64 -21.33
CA PRO A 411 12.40 -7.73 -20.81
C PRO A 411 13.12 -7.38 -19.50
N SER A 412 13.14 -8.34 -18.56
CA SER A 412 13.82 -8.26 -17.26
C SER A 412 14.85 -9.39 -17.12
N GLU A 413 15.93 -9.14 -16.38
CA GLU A 413 16.91 -10.17 -15.97
C GLU A 413 16.47 -10.91 -14.70
N LEU A 414 15.40 -10.47 -14.04
CA LEU A 414 14.83 -11.14 -12.87
C LEU A 414 13.98 -12.34 -13.30
N LEU A 415 14.66 -13.40 -13.72
CA LEU A 415 14.04 -14.65 -14.16
C LEU A 415 14.50 -15.82 -13.29
N PRO A 416 13.65 -16.85 -13.13
CA PRO A 416 14.05 -18.14 -12.57
C PRO A 416 15.34 -18.65 -13.22
N LEU A 417 16.31 -19.10 -12.41
CA LEU A 417 17.63 -19.53 -12.90
C LEU A 417 17.53 -20.61 -13.99
N GLU A 418 16.50 -21.47 -13.90
CA GLU A 418 16.25 -22.60 -14.81
C GLU A 418 15.56 -22.22 -16.12
N LEU A 419 14.99 -21.01 -16.20
CA LEU A 419 14.41 -20.50 -17.45
C LEU A 419 15.51 -19.97 -18.39
N GLY A 420 16.65 -19.60 -17.84
CA GLY A 420 17.80 -19.08 -18.57
C GLY A 420 17.82 -17.56 -18.65
N LYS A 421 18.50 -17.01 -19.65
CA LYS A 421 18.70 -15.56 -19.82
C LYS A 421 17.75 -14.97 -20.84
N CYS A 422 17.32 -13.74 -20.59
CA CYS A 422 16.54 -13.00 -21.56
C CYS A 422 17.37 -12.69 -22.83
N ARG A 423 16.71 -12.68 -23.99
CA ARG A 423 17.33 -12.32 -25.27
C ARG A 423 16.75 -11.00 -25.74
N TYR A 424 17.54 -9.94 -25.59
CA TYR A 424 17.14 -8.58 -25.95
C TYR A 424 17.22 -8.32 -27.45
N ASP A 425 16.27 -7.53 -27.95
CA ASP A 425 16.37 -6.95 -29.29
C ASP A 425 17.41 -5.81 -29.29
N ARG A 426 18.29 -5.80 -30.30
CA ARG A 426 19.45 -4.92 -30.32
C ARG A 426 19.03 -3.49 -30.65
N GLY A 427 19.39 -2.55 -29.77
CA GLY A 427 19.25 -1.11 -30.01
C GLY A 427 17.93 -0.49 -29.56
N THR A 428 16.98 -1.30 -29.07
CA THR A 428 15.67 -0.83 -28.59
C THR A 428 15.79 0.16 -27.44
N ASP A 429 16.53 -0.18 -26.38
CA ASP A 429 16.70 0.70 -25.20
C ASP A 429 17.39 2.02 -25.56
N GLY A 430 18.41 1.97 -26.42
CA GLY A 430 19.10 3.16 -26.90
C GLY A 430 18.17 4.07 -27.70
N LYS A 431 17.28 3.51 -28.51
CA LYS A 431 16.26 4.26 -29.25
C LYS A 431 15.23 4.89 -28.31
N LEU A 432 14.76 4.14 -27.31
CA LEU A 432 13.83 4.65 -26.29
C LEU A 432 14.44 5.84 -25.55
N GLN A 433 15.66 5.70 -25.04
CA GLN A 433 16.36 6.79 -24.34
C GLN A 433 16.57 8.00 -25.25
N HIS A 434 17.01 7.79 -26.48
CA HIS A 434 17.24 8.87 -27.43
C HIS A 434 15.96 9.69 -27.67
N VAL A 435 14.83 9.02 -27.93
CA VAL A 435 13.54 9.69 -28.18
C VAL A 435 13.06 10.45 -26.94
N LEU A 436 13.17 9.85 -25.76
CA LEU A 436 12.66 10.44 -24.51
C LEU A 436 13.56 11.55 -23.94
N THR A 437 14.79 11.67 -24.43
CA THR A 437 15.74 12.72 -24.02
C THR A 437 15.97 13.78 -25.10
N ASP A 438 15.44 13.62 -26.31
CA ASP A 438 15.52 14.63 -27.37
C ASP A 438 14.59 15.83 -27.06
N PRO A 439 15.12 17.05 -26.84
CA PRO A 439 14.32 18.24 -26.55
C PRO A 439 13.37 18.66 -27.68
N LYS A 440 13.54 18.13 -28.90
CA LYS A 440 12.60 18.34 -30.02
C LYS A 440 11.35 17.47 -29.90
N VAL A 441 11.43 16.36 -29.16
CA VAL A 441 10.36 15.39 -28.99
C VAL A 441 9.69 15.55 -27.62
N VAL A 442 10.50 15.70 -26.59
CA VAL A 442 10.06 15.87 -25.21
C VAL A 442 10.52 17.23 -24.69
N SER A 443 9.57 18.02 -24.21
CA SER A 443 9.84 19.25 -23.45
C SER A 443 9.37 19.07 -22.01
N PHE A 444 9.62 20.04 -21.12
CA PHE A 444 9.17 19.96 -19.74
C PHE A 444 8.58 21.28 -19.25
N LYS A 445 7.74 21.20 -18.21
CA LYS A 445 7.19 22.32 -17.47
C LYS A 445 7.25 22.01 -15.98
N MET A 446 7.86 22.93 -15.23
CA MET A 446 7.86 22.86 -13.78
C MET A 446 6.53 23.37 -13.26
N ILE A 447 5.88 22.61 -12.38
CA ILE A 447 4.66 23.05 -11.71
C ILE A 447 5.04 23.90 -10.51
N GLU A 448 4.31 25.00 -10.31
CA GLU A 448 4.53 25.92 -9.20
C GLU A 448 3.89 25.39 -7.91
N SER A 449 4.48 25.77 -6.76
CA SER A 449 3.95 25.43 -5.44
C SER A 449 3.16 26.63 -4.88
N PRO A 450 2.03 26.40 -4.17
CA PRO A 450 1.36 25.12 -3.99
C PRO A 450 0.63 24.67 -5.26
N TRP A 451 0.46 23.37 -5.44
CA TRP A 451 -0.33 22.79 -6.52
C TRP A 451 -1.47 21.95 -5.97
N SER A 452 -2.50 21.75 -6.81
CA SER A 452 -3.63 20.87 -6.56
C SER A 452 -4.01 20.16 -7.86
N VAL A 453 -4.82 19.11 -7.76
CA VAL A 453 -5.39 18.42 -8.94
C VAL A 453 -6.11 19.42 -9.85
N ARG A 454 -6.95 20.29 -9.27
CA ARG A 454 -7.71 21.31 -10.03
C ARG A 454 -6.80 22.31 -10.72
N SER A 455 -5.83 22.89 -10.01
CA SER A 455 -4.90 23.85 -10.62
C SER A 455 -4.05 23.23 -11.74
N LEU A 456 -3.74 21.94 -11.63
CA LEU A 456 -3.05 21.19 -12.69
C LEU A 456 -3.94 21.02 -13.92
N LEU A 457 -5.21 20.64 -13.73
CA LEU A 457 -6.19 20.52 -14.82
C LEU A 457 -6.50 21.88 -15.47
N ASP A 458 -6.62 22.95 -14.68
CA ASP A 458 -6.80 24.32 -15.16
C ASP A 458 -5.63 24.76 -16.06
N LEU A 459 -4.40 24.46 -15.65
CA LEU A 459 -3.19 24.75 -16.42
C LEU A 459 -3.17 24.04 -17.78
N ILE A 460 -3.68 22.81 -17.83
CA ILE A 460 -3.76 22.01 -19.07
C ILE A 460 -4.88 22.55 -19.95
N ALA A 461 -6.07 22.73 -19.38
CA ALA A 461 -7.25 23.17 -20.11
C ALA A 461 -7.09 24.59 -20.67
N GLY A 462 -6.49 25.51 -19.90
CA GLY A 462 -6.29 26.90 -20.30
C GLY A 462 -5.11 27.15 -21.25
N SER A 463 -4.33 26.12 -21.61
CA SER A 463 -3.16 26.26 -22.48
C SER A 463 -3.56 26.26 -23.95
N SER A 464 -3.39 27.41 -24.62
CA SER A 464 -3.59 27.56 -26.07
C SER A 464 -2.28 27.51 -26.87
N ASP A 465 -1.16 27.90 -26.25
CA ASP A 465 0.19 27.76 -26.81
C ASP A 465 1.17 27.22 -25.75
N PRO A 466 1.51 25.93 -25.78
CA PRO A 466 1.03 24.95 -26.75
C PRO A 466 -0.38 24.41 -26.43
N GLN A 467 -1.11 24.04 -27.48
CA GLN A 467 -2.36 23.29 -27.35
C GLN A 467 -2.08 21.80 -27.08
N TYR A 468 -2.56 21.28 -25.95
CA TYR A 468 -2.45 19.85 -25.61
C TYR A 468 -3.62 19.04 -26.14
N HIS A 469 -3.37 17.82 -26.57
CA HIS A 469 -4.36 16.89 -27.12
C HIS A 469 -4.59 15.68 -26.21
N ALA A 470 -3.70 15.46 -25.24
CA ALA A 470 -3.86 14.40 -24.26
C ALA A 470 -3.24 14.78 -22.91
N LEU A 471 -3.77 14.21 -21.84
CA LEU A 471 -3.16 14.12 -20.52
C LEU A 471 -2.93 12.63 -20.23
N ILE A 472 -1.67 12.27 -20.01
CA ILE A 472 -1.24 10.92 -19.67
C ILE A 472 -0.77 10.97 -18.21
N ASP A 473 -1.63 10.57 -17.28
CA ASP A 473 -1.37 10.65 -15.85
C ASP A 473 -0.60 9.42 -15.32
N THR A 474 0.59 9.16 -15.87
CA THR A 474 1.43 8.05 -15.42
C THR A 474 1.88 8.21 -13.96
N GLY A 475 2.00 9.46 -13.48
CA GLY A 475 2.38 9.78 -12.11
C GLY A 475 1.28 9.63 -11.06
N ALA A 476 0.06 9.28 -11.45
CA ALA A 476 -1.13 9.28 -10.58
C ALA A 476 -1.32 10.59 -9.79
N LEU A 477 -1.12 11.73 -10.44
CA LEU A 477 -1.28 13.02 -9.82
C LEU A 477 -2.75 13.45 -9.76
N ILE A 478 -3.62 12.91 -10.61
CA ILE A 478 -5.04 13.25 -10.68
C ILE A 478 -5.85 12.32 -9.77
N THR A 479 -5.68 12.43 -8.46
CA THR A 479 -6.41 11.62 -7.46
C THR A 479 -7.73 12.27 -7.03
N GLY A 480 -8.70 11.48 -6.57
CA GLY A 480 -9.95 11.98 -5.99
C GLY A 480 -10.96 12.52 -7.02
N MET A 481 -10.80 12.16 -8.29
CA MET A 481 -11.74 12.40 -9.37
C MET A 481 -11.82 11.15 -10.25
N THR A 482 -13.02 10.69 -10.56
CA THR A 482 -13.26 9.67 -11.58
C THR A 482 -12.83 10.15 -12.96
N ASN A 483 -12.60 9.24 -13.89
CA ASN A 483 -12.21 9.59 -15.25
C ASN A 483 -13.27 10.46 -15.97
N LEU A 484 -14.55 10.23 -15.67
CA LEU A 484 -15.66 11.05 -16.15
C LEU A 484 -15.64 12.45 -15.54
N GLU A 485 -15.39 12.58 -14.24
CA GLU A 485 -15.30 13.89 -13.57
C GLU A 485 -14.11 14.70 -14.12
N VAL A 486 -12.96 14.07 -14.38
CA VAL A 486 -11.82 14.73 -15.05
C VAL A 486 -12.22 15.21 -16.43
N ALA A 487 -12.93 14.37 -17.21
CA ALA A 487 -13.41 14.74 -18.53
C ALA A 487 -14.38 15.94 -18.49
N SER A 488 -15.34 15.94 -17.55
CA SER A 488 -16.28 17.06 -17.36
C SER A 488 -15.55 18.34 -16.97
N TYR A 489 -14.67 18.23 -15.98
CA TYR A 489 -13.90 19.37 -15.48
C TYR A 489 -13.06 20.01 -16.59
N LEU A 490 -12.35 19.23 -17.40
CA LEU A 490 -11.53 19.75 -18.49
C LEU A 490 -12.35 20.48 -19.57
N ILE A 491 -13.56 20.01 -19.88
CA ILE A 491 -14.49 20.68 -20.82
C ILE A 491 -14.91 22.04 -20.29
N GLU A 492 -15.22 22.11 -18.99
CA GLU A 492 -15.70 23.31 -18.29
C GLU A 492 -14.58 24.32 -18.02
N ALA A 493 -13.38 23.85 -17.65
CA ALA A 493 -12.27 24.67 -17.17
C ALA A 493 -11.51 25.43 -18.26
N GLY A 494 -11.57 25.01 -19.53
CA GLY A 494 -10.88 25.77 -20.58
C GLY A 494 -10.58 25.11 -21.92
N LEU A 495 -10.89 23.83 -22.16
CA LEU A 495 -10.61 23.14 -23.44
C LEU A 495 -11.49 23.62 -24.63
N GLN A 496 -11.58 24.92 -24.89
CA GLN A 496 -12.54 25.53 -25.83
C GLN A 496 -12.46 24.95 -27.26
N TRP A 497 -11.28 24.54 -27.71
CA TRP A 497 -11.06 23.96 -29.04
C TRP A 497 -11.56 22.51 -29.16
N ALA A 498 -11.73 21.79 -28.04
CA ALA A 498 -12.13 20.40 -28.03
C ALA A 498 -13.66 20.28 -27.99
N GLU A 499 -14.22 19.50 -28.92
CA GLU A 499 -15.65 19.15 -28.99
C GLU A 499 -16.01 17.97 -28.08
N GLY A 500 -15.00 17.27 -27.53
CA GLY A 500 -15.21 16.25 -26.52
C GLY A 500 -13.91 15.72 -25.90
N VAL A 501 -14.04 15.08 -24.74
CA VAL A 501 -12.94 14.47 -23.99
C VAL A 501 -13.11 12.96 -23.94
N VAL A 502 -12.12 12.24 -24.46
CA VAL A 502 -12.03 10.78 -24.44
C VAL A 502 -11.48 10.33 -23.09
N PHE A 503 -12.07 9.30 -22.50
CA PHE A 503 -11.62 8.69 -21.25
C PHE A 503 -11.99 7.20 -21.25
N LEU A 504 -11.43 6.42 -20.31
CA LEU A 504 -11.86 5.03 -20.10
C LEU A 504 -12.82 4.96 -18.90
N ASP A 505 -13.94 4.27 -19.09
CA ASP A 505 -14.87 4.01 -18.00
C ASP A 505 -14.42 2.82 -17.13
N GLU A 506 -15.19 2.51 -16.08
CA GLU A 506 -14.88 1.45 -15.10
C GLU A 506 -14.96 0.02 -15.66
N LEU A 507 -15.37 -0.12 -16.93
CA LEU A 507 -15.41 -1.38 -17.67
C LEU A 507 -14.34 -1.39 -18.78
N ASP A 508 -13.33 -0.54 -18.67
CA ASP A 508 -12.22 -0.34 -19.60
C ASP A 508 -12.65 0.02 -21.04
N ARG A 509 -13.87 0.57 -21.19
CA ARG A 509 -14.39 0.97 -22.51
C ARG A 509 -13.95 2.38 -22.84
N LYS A 510 -13.57 2.57 -24.11
CA LYS A 510 -13.22 3.90 -24.65
C LYS A 510 -14.50 4.72 -24.82
N MET A 511 -14.69 5.72 -23.97
CA MET A 511 -15.83 6.62 -23.98
C MET A 511 -15.39 8.03 -24.38
N ILE A 512 -16.34 8.85 -24.82
CA ILE A 512 -16.14 10.29 -25.03
C ILE A 512 -17.30 11.07 -24.43
N LEU A 513 -16.95 12.06 -23.61
CA LEU A 513 -17.87 13.10 -23.15
C LEU A 513 -17.94 14.20 -24.21
N LEU A 514 -19.11 14.39 -24.80
CA LEU A 514 -19.35 15.45 -25.79
C LEU A 514 -19.60 16.78 -25.09
N ARG A 515 -18.99 17.86 -25.59
CA ARG A 515 -19.21 19.23 -25.08
C ARG A 515 -20.68 19.63 -25.22
N ASP A 516 -21.26 19.38 -26.39
CA ASP A 516 -22.66 19.70 -26.65
C ASP A 516 -23.58 18.71 -25.93
N GLY A 517 -24.28 19.20 -24.91
CA GLY A 517 -25.25 18.41 -24.14
C GLY A 517 -24.65 17.44 -23.12
N HIS A 518 -23.33 17.46 -22.88
CA HIS A 518 -22.65 16.64 -21.85
C HIS A 518 -22.97 15.14 -21.95
N LYS A 519 -23.19 14.65 -23.17
CA LYS A 519 -23.55 13.26 -23.42
C LYS A 519 -22.30 12.39 -23.48
N VAL A 520 -22.32 11.27 -22.76
CA VAL A 520 -21.28 10.23 -22.85
C VAL A 520 -21.68 9.19 -23.90
N VAL A 521 -20.79 8.88 -24.84
CA VAL A 521 -20.99 7.84 -25.87
C VAL A 521 -19.74 7.00 -26.08
N PRO A 522 -19.86 5.75 -26.58
CA PRO A 522 -18.71 4.96 -27.00
C PRO A 522 -17.88 5.68 -28.08
N LEU A 523 -16.55 5.66 -27.94
CA LEU A 523 -15.63 6.38 -28.84
C LEU A 523 -15.74 5.90 -30.30
N ASN A 524 -16.04 4.62 -30.51
CA ASN A 524 -16.23 4.02 -31.84
C ASN A 524 -17.54 4.46 -32.52
N GLN A 525 -18.47 5.06 -31.78
CA GLN A 525 -19.72 5.62 -32.28
C GLN A 525 -19.65 7.16 -32.40
N CYS A 526 -18.46 7.74 -32.22
CA CYS A 526 -18.25 9.18 -32.24
C CYS A 526 -17.56 9.64 -33.53
N ASP A 527 -18.20 10.59 -34.23
CA ASP A 527 -17.73 11.14 -35.50
C ASP A 527 -16.79 12.35 -35.39
N ILE A 528 -16.49 12.84 -34.18
CA ILE A 528 -15.79 14.13 -33.94
C ILE A 528 -14.44 14.39 -34.64
N HIS A 529 -13.74 13.52 -35.37
CA HIS A 529 -12.34 13.76 -35.83
C HIS A 529 -11.30 13.96 -34.70
N LYS A 530 -10.15 13.28 -34.82
CA LYS A 530 -9.12 13.19 -33.76
C LYS A 530 -8.53 14.54 -33.35
N ALA A 531 -8.47 15.50 -34.26
CA ALA A 531 -7.90 16.83 -34.02
C ALA A 531 -8.81 17.76 -33.18
N ARG A 532 -10.07 17.36 -32.92
CA ARG A 532 -11.04 18.14 -32.13
C ARG A 532 -11.42 17.43 -30.82
N ARG A 533 -10.61 16.47 -30.40
CA ARG A 533 -10.82 15.67 -29.19
C ARG A 533 -9.59 15.81 -28.30
N PHE A 534 -9.82 15.89 -27.00
CA PHE A 534 -8.78 15.68 -25.99
C PHE A 534 -8.89 14.26 -25.45
N ALA A 535 -7.80 13.62 -25.04
CA ALA A 535 -7.85 12.32 -24.37
C ALA A 535 -7.22 12.37 -22.98
N PHE A 536 -7.90 11.77 -22.01
CA PHE A 536 -7.36 11.54 -20.68
C PHE A 536 -7.04 10.05 -20.51
N TYR A 537 -5.79 9.76 -20.16
CA TYR A 537 -5.35 8.46 -19.70
C TYR A 537 -5.04 8.59 -18.21
N ASP A 538 -5.72 7.81 -17.38
CA ASP A 538 -5.31 7.63 -16.00
C ASP A 538 -4.07 6.73 -15.91
N GLN A 539 -3.60 6.48 -14.69
CA GLN A 539 -2.39 5.69 -14.45
C GLN A 539 -2.49 4.26 -14.99
N VAL A 540 -3.58 3.55 -14.66
CA VAL A 540 -3.73 2.11 -14.96
C VAL A 540 -3.88 1.87 -16.46
N HIS A 541 -4.62 2.75 -17.15
CA HIS A 541 -4.88 2.64 -18.58
C HIS A 541 -3.76 3.24 -19.46
N THR A 542 -2.59 3.51 -18.89
CA THR A 542 -1.37 3.80 -19.66
C THR A 542 -0.76 2.56 -20.31
N THR A 543 -1.24 1.36 -19.96
CA THR A 543 -0.85 0.07 -20.55
C THR A 543 -2.03 -0.61 -21.24
N GLY A 544 -1.79 -1.51 -22.21
CA GLY A 544 -2.84 -2.29 -22.89
C GLY A 544 -3.83 -1.54 -23.81
N MET A 545 -3.96 -0.21 -23.68
CA MET A 545 -5.00 0.57 -24.36
C MET A 545 -4.45 1.51 -25.44
N ASP A 546 -5.09 1.52 -26.62
CA ASP A 546 -4.69 2.35 -27.77
C ASP A 546 -5.80 3.35 -28.15
N ILE A 547 -5.57 4.64 -27.88
CA ILE A 547 -6.43 5.74 -28.35
C ILE A 547 -5.68 6.47 -29.45
N GLN A 548 -6.33 6.57 -30.61
CA GLN A 548 -5.70 7.10 -31.81
C GLN A 548 -5.71 8.64 -31.80
N HIS A 549 -4.54 9.25 -31.93
CA HIS A 549 -4.36 10.71 -31.93
C HIS A 549 -4.15 11.30 -33.35
N CYS A 550 -4.21 12.64 -33.47
CA CYS A 550 -3.79 13.33 -34.69
C CYS A 550 -2.25 13.31 -34.86
N LEU A 551 -1.76 13.55 -36.08
CA LEU A 551 -0.35 13.37 -36.44
C LEU A 551 0.61 14.29 -35.67
N ASN A 552 0.16 15.50 -35.34
CA ASN A 552 0.93 16.52 -34.62
C ASN A 552 0.49 16.66 -33.15
N ALA A 553 -0.17 15.64 -32.60
CA ALA A 553 -0.68 15.68 -31.24
C ALA A 553 0.45 15.91 -30.22
N ARG A 554 0.18 16.76 -29.23
CA ARG A 554 1.05 16.99 -28.07
C ARG A 554 0.37 16.51 -26.81
N ALA A 555 1.04 15.68 -26.02
CA ALA A 555 0.53 15.18 -24.74
C ALA A 555 1.23 15.83 -23.55
N VAL A 556 0.49 16.06 -22.48
CA VAL A 556 1.05 16.23 -21.15
C VAL A 556 1.31 14.85 -20.56
N LEU A 557 2.47 14.64 -19.97
CA LEU A 557 2.80 13.42 -19.22
C LEU A 557 3.24 13.80 -17.81
N THR A 558 2.62 13.20 -16.79
CA THR A 558 2.94 13.47 -15.38
C THR A 558 3.99 12.51 -14.83
N LEU A 559 4.80 12.97 -13.86
CA LEU A 559 5.71 12.12 -13.09
C LEU A 559 5.23 11.94 -11.65
N GLY A 560 5.35 10.72 -11.15
CA GLY A 560 5.11 10.33 -9.76
C GLY A 560 6.38 9.82 -9.09
N LYS A 561 6.44 9.88 -7.76
CA LYS A 561 7.64 9.56 -6.96
C LYS A 561 8.13 8.11 -7.10
N ASP A 562 7.22 7.16 -7.33
CA ASP A 562 7.52 5.72 -7.39
C ASP A 562 7.64 5.19 -8.83
N MET A 563 7.58 6.09 -9.83
CA MET A 563 7.69 5.66 -11.23
C MET A 563 9.07 5.11 -11.55
N THR A 564 9.07 4.10 -12.42
CA THR A 564 10.25 3.52 -13.06
C THR A 564 10.41 4.04 -14.50
N PHE A 565 11.55 3.74 -15.12
CA PHE A 565 11.77 4.14 -16.52
C PHE A 565 10.78 3.44 -17.46
N ARG A 566 10.41 2.21 -17.11
CA ARG A 566 9.39 1.44 -17.82
C ARG A 566 8.04 2.17 -17.83
N ASP A 567 7.55 2.63 -16.67
CA ASP A 567 6.25 3.31 -16.57
C ASP A 567 6.25 4.58 -17.44
N TYR A 568 7.32 5.36 -17.33
CA TYR A 568 7.53 6.56 -18.14
C TYR A 568 7.52 6.27 -19.64
N ALA A 569 8.26 5.25 -20.09
CA ALA A 569 8.30 4.86 -21.49
C ALA A 569 6.93 4.34 -21.97
N GLN A 570 6.26 3.48 -21.21
CA GLN A 570 4.96 2.93 -21.59
C GLN A 570 3.88 4.02 -21.72
N GLY A 571 3.87 4.98 -20.78
CA GLY A 571 3.04 6.17 -20.83
C GLY A 571 3.35 7.05 -22.05
N ALA A 572 4.63 7.37 -22.27
CA ALA A 572 5.04 8.20 -23.38
C ALA A 572 4.64 7.61 -24.75
N TYR A 573 4.80 6.29 -24.91
CA TYR A 573 4.45 5.58 -26.14
C TYR A 573 2.96 5.27 -26.30
N ARG A 574 2.07 5.83 -25.44
CA ARG A 574 0.64 6.01 -25.81
C ARG A 574 0.50 6.97 -26.99
N MET A 575 1.43 7.91 -27.11
CA MET A 575 1.65 8.70 -28.32
C MET A 575 2.40 7.84 -29.34
N ARG A 576 1.69 6.97 -30.06
CA ARG A 576 2.30 6.01 -31.02
C ARG A 576 3.17 6.68 -32.11
N GLY A 577 2.93 7.95 -32.40
CA GLY A 577 3.71 8.77 -33.33
C GLY A 577 4.77 9.65 -32.66
N ILE A 578 5.19 9.36 -31.42
CA ILE A 578 6.22 10.13 -30.70
C ILE A 578 7.52 10.16 -31.51
N GLY A 579 8.08 11.36 -31.70
CA GLY A 579 9.26 11.58 -32.55
C GLY A 579 8.97 11.54 -34.06
N MET A 580 7.72 11.27 -34.47
CA MET A 580 7.22 11.31 -35.85
C MET A 580 6.05 12.30 -35.97
N GLY A 581 6.23 13.51 -35.40
CA GLY A 581 5.22 14.58 -35.39
C GLY A 581 4.53 14.75 -34.05
N GLN A 582 4.33 13.67 -33.28
CA GLN A 582 3.79 13.77 -31.93
C GLN A 582 4.89 14.09 -30.91
N THR A 583 4.53 14.87 -29.89
CA THR A 583 5.47 15.36 -28.87
C THR A 583 4.89 15.25 -27.47
N ILE A 584 5.77 15.32 -26.47
CA ILE A 584 5.39 15.29 -25.05
C ILE A 584 5.84 16.58 -24.36
N GLN A 585 5.04 17.06 -23.43
CA GLN A 585 5.46 18.01 -22.42
C GLN A 585 5.33 17.37 -21.04
N LEU A 586 6.48 17.17 -20.40
CA LEU A 586 6.59 16.55 -19.10
C LEU A 586 6.23 17.55 -18.00
N PHE A 587 5.21 17.25 -17.21
CA PHE A 587 4.83 18.07 -16.06
C PHE A 587 5.52 17.51 -14.81
N VAL A 588 6.38 18.32 -14.20
CA VAL A 588 7.20 17.91 -13.05
C VAL A 588 6.78 18.73 -11.83
N ILE A 589 6.21 18.06 -10.83
CA ILE A 589 5.83 18.70 -9.57
C ILE A 589 7.06 19.04 -8.71
N PRO A 590 6.97 20.06 -7.83
CA PRO A 590 8.07 20.51 -6.98
C PRO A 590 8.75 19.39 -6.18
N GLU A 591 7.96 18.45 -5.68
CA GLU A 591 8.38 17.32 -4.86
C GLU A 591 9.22 16.32 -5.65
N VAL A 592 8.74 15.92 -6.85
CA VAL A 592 9.48 15.03 -7.74
C VAL A 592 10.76 15.69 -8.24
N GLN A 593 10.72 17.01 -8.52
CA GLN A 593 11.94 17.75 -8.85
C GLN A 593 12.99 17.65 -7.73
N GLN A 594 12.56 17.80 -6.48
CA GLN A 594 13.43 17.70 -5.33
C GLN A 594 14.03 16.28 -5.21
N LEU A 595 13.24 15.24 -5.42
CA LEU A 595 13.73 13.84 -5.44
C LEU A 595 14.79 13.62 -6.52
N ILE A 596 14.54 14.09 -7.75
CA ILE A 596 15.51 14.00 -8.87
C ILE A 596 16.80 14.73 -8.51
N ASN A 597 16.71 15.92 -7.91
CA ASN A 597 17.87 16.67 -7.45
C ASN A 597 18.64 15.86 -6.40
N ASP A 598 17.96 15.34 -5.39
CA ASP A 598 18.54 14.71 -4.21
C ASP A 598 19.23 13.39 -4.53
N ASN A 599 18.63 12.57 -5.38
CA ASN A 599 19.22 11.30 -5.79
C ASN A 599 20.41 11.45 -6.74
N LEU A 600 20.55 12.60 -7.43
CA LEU A 600 21.63 12.84 -8.39
C LEU A 600 22.70 13.83 -7.88
N ARG A 601 22.61 14.31 -6.63
CA ARG A 601 23.54 15.31 -6.06
C ARG A 601 25.01 14.92 -6.23
N SER A 602 25.35 13.67 -5.92
CA SER A 602 26.74 13.17 -5.97
C SER A 602 27.31 13.13 -7.39
N VAL A 603 26.49 12.83 -8.39
CA VAL A 603 26.89 12.79 -9.80
C VAL A 603 27.05 14.21 -10.36
N GLN A 604 26.22 15.14 -9.91
CA GLN A 604 26.27 16.52 -10.37
C GLN A 604 27.39 17.35 -9.75
N SER A 605 27.81 17.05 -8.52
CA SER A 605 28.89 17.78 -7.85
C SER A 605 30.27 17.48 -8.41
N GLN A 606 30.45 16.35 -9.10
CA GLN A 606 31.73 15.89 -9.66
C GLN A 606 31.96 16.31 -11.12
N LYS A 607 30.94 16.85 -11.81
CA LYS A 607 31.02 17.21 -13.23
C LYS A 607 31.22 18.72 -13.44
N SER A 608 31.94 19.08 -14.49
CA SER A 608 32.08 20.48 -14.93
C SER A 608 30.74 21.04 -15.43
N ASN A 609 30.60 22.37 -15.54
CA ASN A 609 29.34 23.00 -15.99
C ASN A 609 28.94 22.57 -17.41
N GLU A 610 29.88 22.23 -18.30
CA GLU A 610 29.62 21.76 -19.66
C GLU A 610 29.17 20.28 -19.72
N GLU A 611 29.42 19.51 -18.65
CA GLU A 611 29.06 18.08 -18.55
C GLU A 611 27.78 17.82 -17.76
N LYS A 612 27.10 18.89 -17.31
CA LYS A 612 25.86 18.78 -16.53
C LYS A 612 24.74 18.22 -17.41
N LEU A 613 24.15 17.11 -16.96
CA LEU A 613 22.98 16.51 -17.58
C LEU A 613 21.82 17.51 -17.65
N SER A 614 21.15 17.56 -18.80
CA SER A 614 19.87 18.23 -19.00
C SER A 614 18.79 17.65 -18.10
N LEU A 615 17.67 18.36 -17.91
CA LEU A 615 16.60 17.85 -17.04
C LEU A 615 16.04 16.50 -17.52
N LEU A 616 15.89 16.31 -18.84
CA LEU A 616 15.34 15.06 -19.39
C LEU A 616 16.29 13.88 -19.14
N GLU A 617 17.60 14.08 -19.30
CA GLU A 617 18.60 13.05 -18.97
C GLU A 617 18.60 12.74 -17.47
N ARG A 618 18.41 13.75 -16.61
CA ARG A 618 18.30 13.57 -15.16
C ARG A 618 17.03 12.82 -14.76
N VAL A 619 15.90 13.12 -15.38
CA VAL A 619 14.65 12.37 -15.20
C VAL A 619 14.87 10.91 -15.60
N SER A 620 15.43 10.66 -16.79
CA SER A 620 15.73 9.30 -17.25
C SER A 620 16.66 8.56 -16.29
N ALA A 621 17.74 9.20 -15.83
CA ALA A 621 18.68 8.59 -14.88
C ALA A 621 18.01 8.28 -13.52
N TRP A 622 17.19 9.20 -13.01
CA TRP A 622 16.46 9.02 -11.77
C TRP A 622 15.46 7.85 -11.85
N LEU A 623 14.71 7.76 -12.95
CA LEU A 623 13.76 6.67 -13.18
C LEU A 623 14.46 5.31 -13.33
N VAL A 624 15.65 5.26 -13.93
CA VAL A 624 16.49 4.04 -13.97
C VAL A 624 16.96 3.67 -12.57
N ILE A 625 17.39 4.63 -11.75
CA ILE A 625 17.75 4.37 -10.34
C ILE A 625 16.56 3.79 -9.57
N ASN A 626 15.35 4.31 -9.78
CA ASN A 626 14.14 3.76 -9.16
C ASN A 626 13.87 2.32 -9.63
N SER A 627 14.10 2.04 -10.92
CA SER A 627 13.99 0.67 -11.47
C SER A 627 14.95 -0.28 -10.75
N MET A 628 16.22 0.11 -10.57
CA MET A 628 17.22 -0.70 -9.86
C MET A 628 16.87 -0.94 -8.39
N ARG A 629 16.29 0.06 -7.70
CA ARG A 629 15.82 -0.10 -6.32
C ARG A 629 14.68 -1.11 -6.23
N SER A 630 13.68 -0.99 -7.11
CA SER A 630 12.56 -1.93 -7.17
C SER A 630 13.04 -3.36 -7.49
N GLU A 631 13.94 -3.50 -8.47
CA GLU A 631 14.51 -4.78 -8.87
C GLU A 631 15.35 -5.44 -7.76
N LYS A 632 16.02 -4.65 -6.90
CA LYS A 632 16.77 -5.18 -5.76
C LYS A 632 15.87 -5.95 -4.78
N VAL A 633 14.70 -5.40 -4.47
CA VAL A 633 13.73 -6.05 -3.57
C VAL A 633 13.21 -7.35 -4.21
N GLN A 634 12.86 -7.28 -5.50
CA GLN A 634 12.42 -8.45 -6.26
C GLN A 634 13.51 -9.53 -6.34
N PHE A 635 14.78 -9.14 -6.44
CA PHE A 635 15.91 -10.05 -6.51
C PHE A 635 16.10 -10.89 -5.23
N ASN A 636 15.92 -10.28 -4.05
CA ASN A 636 15.99 -11.01 -2.78
C ASN A 636 14.91 -12.10 -2.69
N MET A 637 13.66 -11.74 -3.01
CA MET A 637 12.56 -12.71 -3.03
C MET A 637 12.80 -13.82 -4.07
N LEU A 638 13.29 -13.46 -5.26
CA LEU A 638 13.63 -14.42 -6.30
C LEU A 638 14.74 -15.39 -5.83
N CYS A 639 15.70 -14.94 -5.02
CA CYS A 639 16.71 -15.83 -4.45
C CYS A 639 16.08 -16.83 -3.46
N GLU A 640 15.17 -16.39 -2.58
CA GLU A 640 14.43 -17.28 -1.70
C GLU A 640 13.62 -18.32 -2.50
N GLN A 641 12.88 -17.87 -3.51
CA GLN A 641 12.07 -18.72 -4.39
C GLN A 641 12.91 -19.71 -5.19
N ASN A 642 14.02 -19.27 -5.80
CA ASN A 642 14.95 -20.15 -6.50
C ASN A 642 15.50 -21.23 -5.57
N MET A 643 15.80 -20.88 -4.30
CA MET A 643 16.31 -21.84 -3.32
C MET A 643 15.21 -22.85 -2.92
N ARG A 644 13.99 -22.35 -2.63
CA ARG A 644 12.80 -23.19 -2.34
C ARG A 644 12.53 -24.19 -3.45
N ASN A 645 12.62 -23.76 -4.71
CA ASN A 645 12.38 -24.61 -5.87
C ASN A 645 13.29 -25.83 -5.94
N VAL A 646 14.54 -25.74 -5.45
CA VAL A 646 15.49 -26.88 -5.51
C VAL A 646 14.94 -28.07 -4.73
N TRP A 647 14.61 -27.89 -3.44
CA TRP A 647 14.09 -28.99 -2.63
C TRP A 647 12.60 -29.26 -2.87
N ARG A 648 11.80 -28.24 -3.21
CA ARG A 648 10.39 -28.44 -3.56
C ARG A 648 10.22 -29.35 -4.77
N LYS A 649 11.11 -29.30 -5.76
CA LYS A 649 11.08 -30.25 -6.89
C LYS A 649 11.28 -31.70 -6.46
N ASN A 650 12.23 -31.95 -5.56
CA ASN A 650 12.47 -33.31 -5.04
C ASN A 650 11.26 -33.80 -4.24
N ALA A 651 10.72 -32.94 -3.36
CA ALA A 651 9.50 -33.22 -2.62
C ALA A 651 8.30 -33.48 -3.56
N PHE A 652 8.09 -32.63 -4.57
CA PHE A 652 7.03 -32.76 -5.56
C PHE A 652 7.11 -34.08 -6.32
N ASN A 653 8.27 -34.43 -6.87
CA ASN A 653 8.47 -35.67 -7.61
C ASN A 653 8.19 -36.89 -6.72
N PHE A 654 8.59 -36.84 -5.44
CA PHE A 654 8.32 -37.90 -4.48
C PHE A 654 6.82 -38.03 -4.17
N LEU A 655 6.12 -36.91 -4.01
CA LEU A 655 4.66 -36.87 -3.78
C LEU A 655 3.87 -37.39 -4.99
N VAL A 656 4.27 -37.03 -6.20
CA VAL A 656 3.66 -37.54 -7.44
C VAL A 656 3.88 -39.05 -7.56
N TRP A 657 5.10 -39.52 -7.30
CA TRP A 657 5.43 -40.95 -7.34
C TRP A 657 4.66 -41.78 -6.31
N ARG A 658 4.52 -41.28 -5.07
CA ARG A 658 3.81 -41.96 -3.97
C ARG A 658 2.40 -41.45 -3.70
N CYS A 659 1.74 -40.86 -4.69
CA CYS A 659 0.42 -40.24 -4.50
C CYS A 659 -0.63 -41.20 -3.92
N ASN A 660 -0.51 -42.51 -4.16
CA ASN A 660 -1.42 -43.54 -3.65
C ASN A 660 -1.28 -43.81 -2.15
N ASP A 661 -0.13 -43.45 -1.56
CA ASP A 661 0.19 -43.78 -0.18
C ASP A 661 -0.21 -42.65 0.78
N VAL A 662 -0.50 -41.45 0.25
CA VAL A 662 -0.86 -40.24 1.00
C VAL A 662 -2.15 -40.44 1.79
N GLY A 663 -2.10 -40.23 3.11
CA GLY A 663 -3.25 -40.35 4.01
C GLY A 663 -3.68 -41.80 4.30
N THR A 664 -2.85 -42.77 3.94
CA THR A 664 -3.06 -44.21 4.20
C THR A 664 -2.13 -44.72 5.31
N THR A 665 -2.26 -46.00 5.68
CA THR A 665 -1.32 -46.67 6.60
C THR A 665 0.11 -46.75 6.07
N ASP A 666 0.31 -46.59 4.75
CA ASP A 666 1.62 -46.64 4.09
C ASP A 666 2.31 -45.26 4.02
N SER A 667 1.66 -44.21 4.56
CA SER A 667 2.27 -42.90 4.75
C SER A 667 3.40 -42.96 5.77
N ASP A 668 4.63 -42.67 5.33
CA ASP A 668 5.81 -42.62 6.19
C ASP A 668 6.27 -41.19 6.48
N LYS A 669 7.31 -41.07 7.32
CA LYS A 669 7.89 -39.77 7.70
C LYS A 669 8.45 -38.99 6.51
N LYS A 670 8.97 -39.66 5.46
CA LYS A 670 9.51 -38.97 4.27
C LYS A 670 8.38 -38.33 3.48
N LEU A 671 7.25 -39.02 3.35
CA LEU A 671 6.06 -38.49 2.67
C LEU A 671 5.51 -37.25 3.39
N VAL A 672 5.37 -37.29 4.72
CA VAL A 672 4.97 -36.12 5.52
C VAL A 672 5.96 -34.97 5.34
N ARG A 673 7.27 -35.25 5.41
CA ARG A 673 8.31 -34.24 5.21
C ARG A 673 8.25 -33.56 3.84
N CYS A 674 7.89 -34.30 2.80
CA CYS A 674 7.70 -33.73 1.45
C CYS A 674 6.47 -32.81 1.38
N ILE A 675 5.41 -33.11 2.13
CA ILE A 675 4.26 -32.19 2.28
C ILE A 675 4.71 -30.93 3.02
N ASP A 676 5.50 -31.07 4.08
CA ASP A 676 6.02 -29.94 4.87
C ASP A 676 6.88 -28.97 4.05
N ALA A 677 7.45 -29.39 2.91
CA ALA A 677 8.21 -28.51 2.02
C ALA A 677 7.35 -27.44 1.30
N PHE A 678 6.03 -27.66 1.23
CA PHE A 678 5.04 -26.74 0.66
C PHE A 678 4.26 -25.98 1.73
N LEU A 679 4.40 -26.38 2.99
CA LEU A 679 3.79 -25.74 4.14
C LEU A 679 4.71 -24.65 4.69
N GLU A 680 4.19 -23.43 4.80
CA GLU A 680 4.88 -22.32 5.43
C GLU A 680 4.18 -21.95 6.74
N ARG A 681 4.97 -21.80 7.80
CA ARG A 681 4.47 -21.30 9.07
C ARG A 681 4.43 -19.78 9.04
N LEU A 682 3.25 -19.22 9.27
CA LEU A 682 3.04 -17.80 9.49
C LEU A 682 3.17 -17.53 10.98
N ASP A 683 4.17 -16.73 11.36
CA ASP A 683 4.36 -16.30 12.74
C ASP A 683 4.19 -14.78 12.84
N PHE A 684 3.09 -14.37 13.49
CA PHE A 684 2.80 -12.98 13.82
C PHE A 684 2.88 -12.73 15.32
N GLN A 685 3.49 -13.65 16.08
CA GLN A 685 3.77 -13.44 17.49
C GLN A 685 4.79 -12.32 17.64
N ILE A 686 4.61 -11.54 18.70
CA ILE A 686 5.55 -10.50 19.07
C ILE A 686 6.51 -11.12 20.07
N GLU A 687 7.80 -11.06 19.78
CA GLU A 687 8.84 -11.52 20.69
C GLU A 687 8.70 -10.82 22.05
N SER A 688 8.86 -11.56 23.15
CA SER A 688 8.93 -11.01 24.51
C SER A 688 10.37 -10.72 24.96
N GLU A 689 11.32 -10.87 24.04
CA GLU A 689 12.74 -10.60 24.25
C GLU A 689 13.26 -9.57 23.23
N ILE A 690 14.48 -9.08 23.44
CA ILE A 690 15.14 -8.16 22.51
C ILE A 690 15.29 -8.85 21.15
N PRO A 691 14.66 -8.35 20.07
CA PRO A 691 14.74 -8.98 18.76
C PRO A 691 16.17 -8.97 18.22
N ARG A 692 16.62 -10.10 17.67
CA ARG A 692 17.89 -10.18 16.94
C ARG A 692 17.66 -9.99 15.45
N GLU A 693 18.32 -8.99 14.88
CA GLU A 693 18.36 -8.78 13.43
C GLU A 693 19.13 -9.94 12.77
N ARG A 694 18.58 -10.49 11.69
CA ARG A 694 19.22 -11.54 10.88
C ARG A 694 19.49 -11.00 9.49
N THR A 695 20.69 -11.24 8.96
CA THR A 695 21.03 -10.82 7.59
C THR A 695 20.28 -11.66 6.54
N PHE A 696 20.23 -11.18 5.29
CA PHE A 696 19.60 -11.94 4.22
C PHE A 696 20.29 -13.29 3.99
N SER A 697 21.63 -13.30 4.01
CA SER A 697 22.41 -14.54 3.90
C SER A 697 22.20 -15.50 5.08
N GLU A 698 22.02 -15.01 6.30
CA GLU A 698 21.67 -15.84 7.46
C GLU A 698 20.30 -16.50 7.31
N ARG A 699 19.29 -15.74 6.85
CA ARG A 699 17.95 -16.29 6.55
C ARG A 699 18.03 -17.42 5.52
N LEU A 700 18.78 -17.22 4.44
CA LEU A 700 18.96 -18.27 3.44
C LEU A 700 19.76 -19.48 3.97
N ALA A 701 20.75 -19.25 4.82
CA ALA A 701 21.49 -20.34 5.46
C ALA A 701 20.60 -21.18 6.39
N ASP A 702 19.70 -20.54 7.14
CA ASP A 702 18.69 -21.23 7.97
C ASP A 702 17.76 -22.09 7.12
N MET A 703 17.20 -21.51 6.06
CA MET A 703 16.33 -22.24 5.12
C MET A 703 17.04 -23.44 4.49
N HIS A 704 18.30 -23.29 4.09
CA HIS A 704 19.11 -24.41 3.58
C HIS A 704 19.29 -25.48 4.65
N ARG A 705 19.69 -25.11 5.88
CA ARG A 705 19.88 -26.07 6.98
C ARG A 705 18.60 -26.86 7.30
N GLN A 706 17.45 -26.21 7.24
CA GLN A 706 16.15 -26.83 7.51
C GLN A 706 15.70 -27.82 6.42
N ASN A 707 16.24 -27.71 5.19
CA ASN A 707 15.80 -28.49 4.02
C ASN A 707 16.92 -29.29 3.34
N ASP A 708 18.10 -29.40 3.96
CA ASP A 708 19.25 -30.12 3.40
C ASP A 708 18.97 -31.62 3.19
N ASP A 709 18.05 -32.17 3.98
CA ASP A 709 17.56 -33.55 3.91
C ASP A 709 16.80 -33.86 2.62
N LEU A 710 16.27 -32.84 1.94
CA LEU A 710 15.54 -32.97 0.68
C LEU A 710 16.44 -32.78 -0.56
N LEU A 711 17.74 -32.52 -0.38
CA LEU A 711 18.70 -32.40 -1.47
C LEU A 711 19.35 -33.75 -1.78
N GLU A 712 19.07 -34.29 -2.97
CA GLU A 712 19.48 -35.64 -3.36
C GLU A 712 20.76 -35.66 -4.21
N ARG A 713 21.06 -34.57 -4.95
CA ARG A 713 22.18 -34.51 -5.91
C ARG A 713 23.21 -33.43 -5.59
N ASP A 714 24.46 -33.64 -5.99
CA ASP A 714 25.53 -32.66 -5.82
C ASP A 714 25.29 -31.36 -6.61
N GLU A 715 24.67 -31.45 -7.80
CA GLU A 715 24.29 -30.30 -8.63
C GLU A 715 23.33 -29.35 -7.89
N GLU A 716 22.39 -29.91 -7.13
CA GLU A 716 21.42 -29.15 -6.33
C GLU A 716 22.13 -28.40 -5.20
N ARG A 717 23.06 -29.07 -4.52
CA ARG A 717 23.90 -28.47 -3.48
C ARG A 717 24.79 -27.35 -4.05
N GLN A 718 25.29 -27.51 -5.28
CA GLN A 718 26.04 -26.46 -5.97
C GLN A 718 25.17 -25.25 -6.30
N GLN A 719 23.93 -25.46 -6.77
CA GLN A 719 22.96 -24.39 -7.05
C GLN A 719 22.61 -23.59 -5.79
N VAL A 720 22.29 -24.27 -4.67
CA VAL A 720 22.03 -23.61 -3.38
C VAL A 720 23.24 -22.82 -2.90
N ASN A 721 24.44 -23.38 -3.00
CA ASN A 721 25.66 -22.68 -2.61
C ASN A 721 25.96 -21.47 -3.52
N HIS A 722 25.60 -21.53 -4.81
CA HIS A 722 25.70 -20.39 -5.71
C HIS A 722 24.79 -19.24 -5.28
N ILE A 723 23.52 -19.53 -4.97
CA ILE A 723 22.55 -18.54 -4.47
C ILE A 723 23.04 -17.91 -3.17
N LYS A 724 23.53 -18.72 -2.21
CA LYS A 724 24.08 -18.22 -0.94
C LYS A 724 25.27 -17.28 -1.15
N LYS A 725 26.19 -17.60 -2.07
CA LYS A 725 27.32 -16.71 -2.38
C LYS A 725 26.85 -15.36 -2.92
N ILE A 726 25.80 -15.33 -3.75
CA ILE A 726 25.25 -14.08 -4.25
C ILE A 726 24.63 -13.27 -3.10
N ALA A 727 23.87 -13.91 -2.22
CA ALA A 727 23.28 -13.25 -1.06
C ALA A 727 24.32 -12.65 -0.10
N THR A 728 25.41 -13.39 0.20
CA THR A 728 26.51 -12.87 1.03
C THR A 728 27.17 -11.65 0.38
N TRP A 729 27.41 -11.69 -0.94
CA TRP A 729 27.95 -10.54 -1.65
C TRP A 729 27.02 -9.32 -1.59
N THR A 730 25.71 -9.53 -1.64
CA THR A 730 24.71 -8.46 -1.49
C THR A 730 24.71 -7.84 -0.10
N ASP A 731 24.84 -8.65 0.95
CA ASP A 731 24.96 -8.18 2.34
C ASP A 731 26.24 -7.32 2.50
N GLU A 732 27.40 -7.84 2.07
CA GLU A 732 28.69 -7.13 2.15
C GLU A 732 28.66 -5.76 1.43
N LYS A 733 28.04 -5.71 0.24
CA LYS A 733 27.91 -4.46 -0.54
C LYS A 733 26.92 -3.47 0.03
N SER A 734 25.94 -3.95 0.80
CA SER A 734 24.96 -3.09 1.48
C SER A 734 25.56 -2.48 2.75
N GLU A 735 26.53 -3.12 3.39
CA GLU A 735 27.27 -2.58 4.54
C GLU A 735 28.34 -1.52 4.15
N GLU A 736 28.98 -1.65 2.99
CA GLU A 736 30.04 -0.71 2.53
C GLU A 736 29.54 0.68 2.11
N LYS A 737 28.24 0.84 1.84
CA LYS A 737 27.62 2.14 1.53
C LYS A 737 26.74 2.53 2.71
N LEU A 738 26.95 3.72 3.28
CA LEU A 738 26.09 4.41 4.26
C LEU A 738 24.64 4.69 3.77
N VAL A 739 24.13 3.88 2.84
CA VAL A 739 22.72 3.73 2.49
C VAL A 739 22.31 2.38 3.07
N GLN A 740 22.16 2.32 4.39
CA GLN A 740 21.45 1.22 5.05
C GLN A 740 20.09 1.12 4.37
N LEU A 741 19.80 -0.02 3.75
CA LEU A 741 18.46 -0.33 3.30
C LEU A 741 17.60 -0.42 4.58
N PRO A 742 16.54 0.38 4.71
CA PRO A 742 15.72 0.34 5.91
C PRO A 742 14.98 -1.00 6.02
N GLU A 743 14.68 -1.47 7.24
CA GLU A 743 13.75 -2.60 7.49
C GLU A 743 12.43 -2.47 6.71
N SER A 744 12.07 -1.25 6.29
CA SER A 744 10.94 -1.03 5.40
C SER A 744 11.06 -1.70 4.03
N GLU A 745 12.27 -2.01 3.52
CA GLU A 745 12.43 -2.81 2.30
C GLU A 745 12.13 -4.30 2.55
N PHE A 746 12.39 -4.84 3.75
CA PHE A 746 11.95 -6.20 4.11
C PHE A 746 10.45 -6.26 4.39
N ILE A 747 9.88 -5.19 4.95
CA ILE A 747 8.43 -5.00 5.07
C ILE A 747 7.81 -4.84 3.68
N GLU A 748 8.43 -4.08 2.78
CA GLU A 748 8.01 -3.93 1.39
C GLU A 748 8.14 -5.25 0.62
N GLU A 749 9.21 -6.02 0.83
CA GLU A 749 9.39 -7.37 0.31
C GLU A 749 8.28 -8.30 0.82
N ARG A 750 8.08 -8.39 2.14
CA ARG A 750 7.03 -9.20 2.77
C ARG A 750 5.61 -8.75 2.44
N ASN A 751 5.38 -7.47 2.19
CA ASN A 751 4.05 -6.95 1.86
C ASN A 751 3.75 -7.07 0.38
N LEU A 752 4.69 -6.71 -0.50
CA LEU A 752 4.52 -6.83 -1.95
C LEU A 752 4.47 -8.30 -2.33
N SER A 753 5.39 -9.15 -1.82
CA SER A 753 5.34 -10.61 -2.03
C SER A 753 4.07 -11.26 -1.48
N ALA A 754 3.37 -10.58 -0.59
CA ALA A 754 2.18 -11.06 0.06
C ALA A 754 0.99 -10.13 -0.13
N GLU A 755 0.90 -9.45 -1.27
CA GLU A 755 -0.37 -8.98 -1.84
C GLU A 755 -1.14 -10.25 -2.28
N GLN A 756 -1.76 -10.93 -1.31
CA GLN A 756 -2.21 -12.32 -1.42
C GLN A 756 -3.44 -12.47 -2.32
N GLU A 757 -3.35 -13.09 -3.49
CA GLU A 757 -4.54 -13.70 -4.08
C GLU A 757 -5.01 -14.84 -3.16
N GLN A 758 -6.01 -14.58 -2.31
CA GLN A 758 -6.67 -15.63 -1.55
C GLN A 758 -7.70 -16.31 -2.47
N GLU A 759 -7.36 -17.48 -2.97
CA GLU A 759 -8.38 -18.41 -3.47
C GLU A 759 -8.91 -19.23 -2.27
N GLN A 760 -10.20 -19.12 -2.00
CA GLN A 760 -10.86 -19.97 -1.01
C GLN A 760 -11.12 -21.35 -1.60
N GLU A 761 -10.97 -22.39 -0.77
CA GLU A 761 -11.48 -23.75 -1.01
C GLU A 761 -13.01 -23.80 -1.12
#